data_AF-A0A9W7ANR2-F1
#
_entry.id   AF-A0A9W7ANR2-F1
#
_cell.length_a   1.000
_cell.length_b   1.000
_cell.length_c   1.000
_cell.angle_alpha   90.00
_cell.angle_beta   90.00
_cell.angle_gamma   90.00
#
_symmetry.space_group_name_H-M   'P 1'
#
loop_
_entity.id
_entity.type
_entity.pdbx_description
1 polymer ?
#
loop_
_entity_poly.entity_id
_entity_poly.type
_entity_poly.pdbx_seq_one_letter_code
_entity_poly.pdbx_strand_id
1 'polypeptide(L)'
;MSIVVVVVNLHLKSRLKSMLYTALLLLLLASTTASSSSPAASSNLGSNLGSNLGSNLVVVGSSNVDIFSPIQPTLNQHSWPSPGENIVLPQSPDNGASIVAGGKGLNQACAAAQVVKHYAQQPVAGQPAAGQQPLGEVVFVTCLPTDCPLSDILVDTLESCDVTPKILSPPSSKLPGLGLVFPQKTDVSAIVLSNSNVDFPPSTPSVLKSTLSSCSVLLLQSEIPWSINALALSLSPKTCIKILDLGGSFTPLPPTLALTFLTMNESESVRLLKSLNSPPLPPLESSALILKSFPNIEYVIITYSSSSVILSSRSRSLKIRPPKINYMDGTGSGDCFRAALSGKLYVNGWGTDWEDVKKAVEYAVEVASKSCESLGAQRLKVIGRGGGQGSEAEELGFGSRLNSMKDMQPKGFRNDLESWIKRQTEIKGLTCIDFNYPQHINPETDLEEVKGWMGKLKTGAVCLRYPKKFVGGAFTNVEERLRREAIELTKEACETALKLNCNEVVVWSAYDGYDYTCTTDYNERYDNIVEAFREICEAYPDVKVSLEFKPTDENTRFFTIPTTGMALLLTRDVGLDNFGLTLDFGHMIMAGENPGQSVAAVLRENKLFGVQLNDGYSRYAAEDGLEFGSVNPKMALEVIFWLRKGGFKGHFYFDTFPLKLDPVKEAERNIETVKKLWKMCEELEGESGLESVWGDWEKCKEKIDKVMFR
;
A
#
# COMPACT_ATOMS: atom_id res chain seq x y z
N MET A 1 -55.03 23.33 8.30
CA MET A 1 -55.66 23.45 6.96
C MET A 1 -54.55 23.66 5.95
N SER A 2 -54.56 22.83 4.93
CA SER A 2 -53.61 22.67 3.84
C SER A 2 -53.36 23.95 3.03
N ILE A 3 -52.24 23.99 2.31
CA ILE A 3 -51.98 24.50 0.94
C ILE A 3 -50.45 24.65 0.83
N VAL A 4 -49.73 23.65 0.31
CA VAL A 4 -49.35 23.47 -1.11
C VAL A 4 -48.57 24.66 -1.66
N VAL A 5 -47.25 24.50 -1.83
CA VAL A 5 -46.51 25.09 -2.97
C VAL A 5 -45.47 24.08 -3.45
N VAL A 6 -45.67 23.64 -4.69
CA VAL A 6 -44.76 22.86 -5.53
C VAL A 6 -43.86 23.84 -6.31
N VAL A 7 -42.56 23.59 -6.22
CA VAL A 7 -41.47 23.71 -7.22
C VAL A 7 -41.45 24.94 -8.15
N VAL A 8 -40.39 25.75 -8.02
CA VAL A 8 -39.53 26.12 -9.15
C VAL A 8 -38.06 26.03 -8.72
N ASN A 9 -37.33 25.20 -9.44
CA ASN A 9 -35.91 24.96 -9.34
C ASN A 9 -35.17 25.97 -10.24
N LEU A 10 -34.12 26.65 -9.74
CA LEU A 10 -32.84 26.86 -10.42
C LEU A 10 -31.93 27.82 -9.62
N HIS A 11 -30.88 27.20 -9.06
CA HIS A 11 -29.48 27.64 -9.10
C HIS A 11 -29.01 28.98 -8.48
N LEU A 12 -27.92 28.81 -7.70
CA LEU A 12 -26.81 29.73 -7.43
C LEU A 12 -26.90 30.70 -6.21
N LYS A 13 -25.93 30.45 -5.30
CA LYS A 13 -25.14 31.40 -4.47
C LYS A 13 -25.47 31.52 -2.98
N SER A 14 -24.77 30.70 -2.19
CA SER A 14 -23.59 31.10 -1.37
C SER A 14 -23.59 32.40 -0.53
N ARG A 15 -24.72 33.02 -0.16
CA ARG A 15 -24.70 34.22 0.70
C ARG A 15 -25.57 34.20 1.96
N LEU A 16 -26.34 33.13 2.21
CA LEU A 16 -27.13 33.02 3.46
C LEU A 16 -26.45 32.26 4.61
N LYS A 17 -25.36 31.51 4.37
CA LYS A 17 -24.63 30.85 5.45
C LYS A 17 -23.72 31.80 6.24
N SER A 18 -23.23 32.91 5.68
CA SER A 18 -22.31 33.81 6.42
C SER A 18 -23.01 34.74 7.42
N MET A 19 -24.30 35.05 7.23
CA MET A 19 -25.01 35.96 8.13
C MET A 19 -25.44 35.31 9.45
N LEU A 20 -25.55 33.97 9.52
CA LEU A 20 -25.89 33.26 10.76
C LEU A 20 -24.69 33.13 11.72
N TYR A 21 -23.45 33.12 11.21
CA TYR A 21 -22.24 33.00 12.03
C TYR A 21 -21.75 34.34 12.60
N THR A 22 -22.01 35.47 11.94
CA THR A 22 -21.60 36.79 12.44
C THR A 22 -22.45 37.23 13.65
N ALA A 23 -23.70 36.77 13.76
CA ALA A 23 -24.57 37.07 14.89
C ALA A 23 -24.20 36.28 16.17
N LEU A 24 -23.60 35.09 16.05
CA LEU A 24 -23.11 34.32 17.21
C LEU A 24 -21.75 34.81 17.73
N LEU A 25 -20.92 35.41 16.87
CA LEU A 25 -19.56 35.87 17.23
C LEU A 25 -19.57 37.15 18.08
N LEU A 26 -20.61 37.98 17.96
CA LEU A 26 -20.74 39.24 18.70
C LEU A 26 -21.31 39.07 20.12
N LEU A 27 -21.85 37.90 20.45
CA LEU A 27 -22.36 37.56 21.79
C LEU A 27 -21.28 36.95 22.72
N LEU A 28 -20.09 36.62 22.19
CA LEU A 28 -19.00 35.98 22.94
C LEU A 28 -17.83 36.92 23.31
N LEU A 29 -17.85 38.18 22.86
CA LEU A 29 -16.78 39.17 23.11
C LEU A 29 -17.08 40.13 24.27
N ALA A 30 -18.09 39.85 25.08
CA ALA A 30 -18.47 40.68 26.23
C ALA A 30 -18.32 39.93 27.56
N SER A 31 -17.11 39.45 27.89
CA SER A 31 -16.74 39.20 29.30
C SER A 31 -15.24 39.00 29.47
N THR A 32 -14.69 39.70 30.47
CA THR A 32 -13.37 39.56 31.12
C THR A 32 -12.17 40.29 30.51
N THR A 33 -11.93 41.46 31.09
CA THR A 33 -10.70 42.25 31.13
C THR A 33 -9.77 41.82 32.28
N ALA A 34 -8.49 42.20 32.18
CA ALA A 34 -7.40 42.21 33.19
C ALA A 34 -6.56 40.92 33.31
N SER A 35 -5.24 40.91 33.47
CA SER A 35 -4.20 41.95 33.64
C SER A 35 -2.80 41.34 33.37
N SER A 36 -1.86 42.20 33.01
CA SER A 36 -0.45 41.97 32.68
C SER A 36 0.47 41.54 33.83
N SER A 37 1.51 40.73 33.52
CA SER A 37 2.91 40.98 33.95
C SER A 37 3.91 39.97 33.33
N SER A 38 4.98 40.48 32.73
CA SER A 38 6.24 39.77 32.38
C SER A 38 7.19 39.83 33.59
N PRO A 39 8.21 38.94 33.74
CA PRO A 39 9.51 39.24 33.12
C PRO A 39 10.35 38.02 32.67
N ALA A 40 11.40 38.35 31.90
CA ALA A 40 12.48 37.50 31.41
C ALA A 40 13.47 37.04 32.50
N ALA A 41 14.18 35.92 32.27
CA ALA A 41 15.65 35.80 32.41
C ALA A 41 16.15 34.37 32.11
N SER A 42 17.30 34.32 31.44
CA SER A 42 18.17 33.18 31.14
C SER A 42 18.91 32.64 32.38
N SER A 43 19.20 31.33 32.40
CA SER A 43 20.51 30.80 32.82
C SER A 43 20.65 29.28 32.60
N ASN A 44 21.83 28.90 32.11
CA ASN A 44 22.39 27.55 32.12
C ASN A 44 22.44 26.95 33.53
N LEU A 45 22.26 25.63 33.65
CA LEU A 45 23.02 24.78 34.59
C LEU A 45 22.74 23.30 34.28
N GLY A 46 23.82 22.55 34.10
CA GLY A 46 23.80 21.13 33.77
C GLY A 46 23.62 20.20 34.96
N SER A 47 23.58 18.92 34.61
CA SER A 47 23.91 17.73 35.40
C SER A 47 23.38 17.66 36.84
N ASN A 48 22.34 16.85 37.03
CA ASN A 48 22.31 15.91 38.15
C ASN A 48 21.41 14.72 37.82
N LEU A 49 22.06 13.57 37.64
CA LEU A 49 21.46 12.25 37.60
C LEU A 49 20.88 11.94 38.98
N GLY A 50 19.55 12.04 39.10
CA GLY A 50 18.77 11.50 40.20
C GLY A 50 18.03 10.25 39.73
N SER A 51 18.27 9.14 40.43
CA SER A 51 17.56 7.86 40.32
C SER A 51 16.03 8.03 40.27
N ASN A 52 15.40 7.65 39.15
CA ASN A 52 13.93 7.60 39.03
C ASN A 52 13.47 6.17 38.72
N LEU A 53 12.48 5.70 39.48
CA LEU A 53 11.65 4.56 39.14
C LEU A 53 11.01 4.79 37.75
N GLY A 54 10.78 3.71 37.00
CA GLY A 54 10.39 3.72 35.58
C GLY A 54 9.38 4.81 35.21
N SER A 55 9.78 5.74 34.35
CA SER A 55 8.90 6.76 33.77
C SER A 55 7.84 6.14 32.86
N ASN A 56 6.67 6.76 32.68
CA ASN A 56 5.56 6.25 31.86
C ASN A 56 5.49 6.89 30.46
N LEU A 57 4.96 6.14 29.49
CA LEU A 57 4.43 6.70 28.24
C LEU A 57 2.95 7.02 28.49
N VAL A 58 2.55 8.27 28.30
CA VAL A 58 1.18 8.71 28.54
C VAL A 58 0.53 9.13 27.23
N VAL A 59 -0.62 8.52 26.92
CA VAL A 59 -1.49 8.94 25.81
C VAL A 59 -2.71 9.65 26.42
N VAL A 60 -3.07 10.83 25.90
CA VAL A 60 -4.31 11.52 26.28
C VAL A 60 -5.16 11.67 25.03
N GLY A 61 -6.32 11.03 24.98
CA GLY A 61 -7.04 10.99 23.72
C GLY A 61 -8.47 10.44 23.73
N SER A 62 -9.02 10.43 22.52
CA SER A 62 -10.37 9.94 22.22
C SER A 62 -10.44 8.41 22.29
N SER A 63 -11.62 7.94 22.65
CA SER A 63 -12.00 6.53 22.59
C SER A 63 -13.36 6.44 21.92
N ASN A 64 -13.44 5.66 20.84
CA ASN A 64 -14.66 5.50 20.07
C ASN A 64 -15.07 4.03 20.04
N VAL A 65 -16.38 3.78 20.02
CA VAL A 65 -16.88 2.51 19.49
C VAL A 65 -17.14 2.73 17.99
N ASP A 66 -16.38 2.01 17.17
CA ASP A 66 -16.46 2.09 15.72
C ASP A 66 -17.46 1.04 15.20
N ILE A 67 -18.45 1.52 14.46
CA ILE A 67 -19.49 0.72 13.81
C ILE A 67 -19.16 0.70 12.33
N PHE A 68 -18.75 -0.45 11.83
CA PHE A 68 -18.48 -0.68 10.41
C PHE A 68 -19.79 -0.96 9.70
N SER A 69 -20.10 -0.13 8.71
CA SER A 69 -21.27 -0.27 7.86
C SER A 69 -20.86 -0.61 6.44
N PRO A 70 -21.42 -1.65 5.81
CA PRO A 70 -21.07 -2.04 4.44
C PRO A 70 -21.63 -1.08 3.36
N ILE A 71 -22.24 0.04 3.75
CA ILE A 71 -22.71 1.06 2.82
C ILE A 71 -21.50 1.71 2.15
N GLN A 72 -21.29 1.40 0.86
CA GLN A 72 -20.21 1.95 0.04
C GLN A 72 -20.68 3.21 -0.71
N PRO A 73 -20.11 4.39 -0.45
CA PRO A 73 -20.38 5.57 -1.26
C PRO A 73 -19.56 5.48 -2.55
N THR A 74 -20.09 4.86 -3.62
CA THR A 74 -20.05 5.36 -5.03
C THR A 74 -20.37 4.33 -6.14
N LEU A 75 -21.07 4.85 -7.16
CA LEU A 75 -21.11 4.59 -8.62
C LEU A 75 -21.72 3.33 -9.27
N ASN A 76 -22.37 2.42 -8.53
CA ASN A 76 -23.64 1.75 -8.96
C ASN A 76 -23.93 0.47 -8.15
N GLN A 77 -24.22 0.62 -6.86
CA GLN A 77 -25.42 0.11 -6.19
C GLN A 77 -25.34 0.52 -4.71
N HIS A 78 -26.30 1.38 -4.32
CA HIS A 78 -26.41 2.13 -3.04
C HIS A 78 -25.69 3.49 -3.00
N SER A 79 -26.30 4.47 -3.68
CA SER A 79 -26.18 5.89 -3.32
C SER A 79 -26.46 6.09 -1.83
N TRP A 80 -25.94 7.18 -1.22
CA TRP A 80 -26.51 7.67 0.04
C TRP A 80 -28.04 7.75 -0.10
N PRO A 81 -28.82 7.29 0.91
CA PRO A 81 -30.26 7.33 0.81
C PRO A 81 -30.71 8.76 0.53
N SER A 82 -31.58 8.91 -0.47
CA SER A 82 -32.23 10.18 -0.76
C SER A 82 -33.14 10.59 0.42
N PRO A 83 -33.47 11.88 0.59
CA PRO A 83 -34.43 12.29 1.63
C PRO A 83 -35.75 11.51 1.51
N GLY A 84 -36.08 10.71 2.53
CA GLY A 84 -37.28 9.86 2.56
C GLY A 84 -37.11 8.42 2.05
N GLU A 85 -35.90 8.06 1.58
CA GLU A 85 -35.54 6.70 1.18
C GLU A 85 -35.07 5.89 2.39
N ASN A 86 -35.55 4.64 2.50
CA ASN A 86 -35.06 3.68 3.48
C ASN A 86 -34.25 2.60 2.75
N ILE A 87 -33.00 2.38 3.17
CA ILE A 87 -32.17 1.29 2.66
C ILE A 87 -32.11 0.20 3.72
N VAL A 88 -32.48 -1.03 3.35
CA VAL A 88 -32.31 -2.22 4.18
C VAL A 88 -31.18 -3.04 3.57
N LEU A 89 -30.11 -3.24 4.33
CA LEU A 89 -28.98 -4.05 3.88
C LEU A 89 -29.26 -5.53 4.19
N PRO A 90 -29.14 -6.44 3.20
CA PRO A 90 -29.28 -7.86 3.45
C PRO A 90 -28.14 -8.34 4.36
N GLN A 91 -28.48 -9.06 5.44
CA GLN A 91 -27.48 -9.71 6.27
C GLN A 91 -26.85 -10.86 5.47
N SER A 92 -25.55 -10.78 5.17
CA SER A 92 -24.74 -11.95 4.79
C SER A 92 -23.72 -12.24 5.90
N PRO A 93 -23.24 -13.50 6.01
CA PRO A 93 -22.18 -13.87 6.95
C PRO A 93 -20.90 -13.03 6.79
N ASP A 94 -20.66 -12.51 5.58
CA ASP A 94 -19.42 -11.82 5.20
C ASP A 94 -19.55 -10.29 5.12
N ASN A 95 -20.77 -9.71 5.22
CA ASN A 95 -21.04 -8.26 5.14
C ASN A 95 -21.90 -7.73 6.30
N GLY A 96 -21.89 -8.39 7.47
CA GLY A 96 -22.59 -7.88 8.66
C GLY A 96 -21.94 -6.61 9.22
N ALA A 97 -22.74 -5.68 9.75
CA ALA A 97 -22.21 -4.55 10.50
C ALA A 97 -21.45 -5.05 11.73
N SER A 98 -20.20 -4.61 11.92
CA SER A 98 -19.38 -4.99 13.07
C SER A 98 -19.19 -3.81 14.02
N ILE A 99 -19.10 -4.11 15.31
CA ILE A 99 -18.86 -3.13 16.37
C ILE A 99 -17.51 -3.48 16.98
N VAL A 100 -16.57 -2.55 16.94
CA VAL A 100 -15.22 -2.74 17.48
C VAL A 100 -14.79 -1.52 18.30
N ALA A 101 -13.83 -1.72 19.19
CA ALA A 101 -13.15 -0.59 19.84
C ALA A 101 -12.35 0.19 18.80
N GLY A 102 -12.29 1.51 18.95
CA GLY A 102 -11.58 2.40 18.03
C GLY A 102 -11.36 3.79 18.63
N GLY A 103 -11.15 4.75 17.75
CA GLY A 103 -10.73 6.11 18.12
C GLY A 103 -9.21 6.25 18.19
N LYS A 104 -8.72 7.44 17.80
CA LYS A 104 -7.29 7.71 17.63
C LYS A 104 -6.49 7.46 18.90
N GLY A 105 -6.96 8.01 20.03
CA GLY A 105 -6.26 7.87 21.30
C GLY A 105 -6.14 6.41 21.76
N LEU A 106 -7.23 5.65 21.68
CA LEU A 106 -7.25 4.24 22.05
C LEU A 106 -6.33 3.41 21.15
N ASN A 107 -6.43 3.59 19.82
CA ASN A 107 -5.57 2.88 18.86
C ASN A 107 -4.09 3.19 19.09
N GLN A 108 -3.76 4.46 19.35
CA GLN A 108 -2.40 4.91 19.64
C GLN A 108 -1.86 4.29 20.94
N ALA A 109 -2.67 4.22 22.00
CA ALA A 109 -2.28 3.62 23.27
C ALA A 109 -2.04 2.12 23.17
N CYS A 110 -2.97 1.37 22.54
CA CYS A 110 -2.84 -0.07 22.35
C CYS A 110 -1.61 -0.41 21.50
N ALA A 111 -1.40 0.31 20.39
CA ALA A 111 -0.25 0.14 19.53
C ALA A 111 1.07 0.46 20.25
N ALA A 112 1.10 1.52 21.08
CA ALA A 112 2.28 1.88 21.85
C ALA A 112 2.63 0.79 22.87
N ALA A 113 1.64 0.23 23.57
CA ALA A 113 1.86 -0.85 24.52
C ALA A 113 2.45 -2.10 23.87
N GLN A 114 2.00 -2.46 22.66
CA GLN A 114 2.58 -3.57 21.90
C GLN A 114 4.05 -3.32 21.53
N VAL A 115 4.41 -2.09 21.15
CA VAL A 115 5.81 -1.71 20.89
C VAL A 115 6.64 -1.80 22.17
N VAL A 116 6.16 -1.26 23.29
CA VAL A 116 6.86 -1.30 24.58
C VAL A 116 7.08 -2.73 25.05
N LYS A 117 6.03 -3.57 25.04
CA LYS A 117 6.09 -4.99 25.40
C LYS A 117 7.10 -5.75 24.58
N HIS A 118 7.13 -5.49 23.27
CA HIS A 118 8.07 -6.12 22.36
C HIS A 118 9.54 -5.81 22.71
N TYR A 119 9.85 -4.56 23.05
CA TYR A 119 11.21 -4.17 23.45
C TYR A 119 11.59 -4.68 24.84
N ALA A 120 10.64 -4.75 25.77
CA ALA A 120 10.86 -5.33 27.09
C ALA A 120 11.30 -6.81 27.03
N GLN A 121 10.95 -7.52 25.95
CA GLN A 121 11.24 -8.95 25.75
C GLN A 121 12.57 -9.22 25.01
N GLN A 122 13.26 -8.20 24.49
CA GLN A 122 14.51 -8.39 23.74
C GLN A 122 15.77 -8.27 24.61
N PRO A 123 16.70 -9.25 24.56
CA PRO A 123 18.02 -9.08 25.17
C PRO A 123 18.83 -8.04 24.39
N VAL A 124 19.34 -7.02 25.07
CA VAL A 124 20.26 -6.04 24.47
C VAL A 124 21.62 -6.70 24.29
N ALA A 125 22.05 -6.85 23.04
CA ALA A 125 23.38 -7.38 22.72
C ALA A 125 24.46 -6.53 23.43
N GLY A 126 25.21 -7.16 24.33
CA GLY A 126 26.33 -6.54 25.05
C GLY A 126 26.03 -6.00 26.45
N GLN A 127 24.80 -6.15 26.99
CA GLN A 127 24.51 -5.85 28.40
C GLN A 127 23.98 -7.09 29.15
N PRO A 128 24.50 -7.41 30.34
CA PRO A 128 23.97 -8.50 31.15
C PRO A 128 22.53 -8.19 31.59
N ALA A 129 21.66 -9.21 31.59
CA ALA A 129 20.23 -9.12 31.95
C ALA A 129 19.96 -8.51 33.34
N ALA A 130 20.97 -8.38 34.20
CA ALA A 130 20.86 -7.84 35.56
C ALA A 130 20.92 -6.29 35.65
N GLY A 131 20.99 -5.57 34.52
CA GLY A 131 21.12 -4.11 34.50
C GLY A 131 19.98 -3.32 33.83
N GLN A 132 18.95 -3.99 33.30
CA GLN A 132 17.84 -3.28 32.64
C GLN A 132 16.95 -2.63 33.69
N GLN A 133 16.82 -1.30 33.64
CA GLN A 133 15.78 -0.62 34.41
C GLN A 133 14.42 -1.12 33.94
N PRO A 134 13.49 -1.45 34.86
CA PRO A 134 12.14 -1.83 34.48
C PRO A 134 11.50 -0.70 33.68
N LEU A 135 11.05 -1.01 32.46
CA LEU A 135 10.20 -0.11 31.69
C LEU A 135 8.92 0.14 32.49
N GLY A 136 8.51 1.40 32.56
CA GLY A 136 7.21 1.76 33.15
C GLY A 136 6.05 1.36 32.24
N GLU A 137 4.85 1.85 32.58
CA GLU A 137 3.62 1.45 31.91
C GLU A 137 3.22 2.41 30.79
N VAL A 138 2.42 1.91 29.84
CA VAL A 138 1.64 2.76 28.93
C VAL A 138 0.34 3.13 29.61
N VAL A 139 0.17 4.42 29.90
CA VAL A 139 -1.02 4.94 30.59
C VAL A 139 -1.88 5.71 29.60
N PHE A 140 -3.17 5.38 29.53
CA PHE A 140 -4.11 6.07 28.65
C PHE A 140 -5.14 6.87 29.45
N VAL A 141 -5.14 8.19 29.30
CA VAL A 141 -6.12 9.09 29.92
C VAL A 141 -7.23 9.38 28.91
N THR A 142 -8.45 9.01 29.26
CA THR A 142 -9.62 9.18 28.38
C THR A 142 -10.88 9.49 29.17
N CYS A 143 -11.91 10.02 28.50
CA CYS A 143 -13.20 10.35 29.10
C CYS A 143 -14.27 9.37 28.62
N LEU A 144 -14.79 8.54 29.52
CA LEU A 144 -15.74 7.47 29.21
C LEU A 144 -16.86 7.38 30.25
N PRO A 145 -18.14 7.25 29.81
CA PRO A 145 -19.24 6.98 30.73
C PRO A 145 -19.12 5.57 31.29
N THR A 146 -19.02 5.44 32.62
CA THR A 146 -18.89 4.14 33.30
C THR A 146 -20.18 3.32 33.31
N ASP A 147 -21.33 3.97 33.10
CA ASP A 147 -22.65 3.35 33.13
C ASP A 147 -23.18 3.10 31.70
N CYS A 148 -22.31 2.65 30.79
CA CYS A 148 -22.65 2.39 29.40
C CYS A 148 -21.99 1.09 28.91
N PRO A 149 -22.75 0.07 28.47
CA PRO A 149 -22.18 -1.20 28.00
C PRO A 149 -21.22 -1.06 26.80
N LEU A 150 -21.34 0.01 26.02
CA LEU A 150 -20.42 0.31 24.92
C LEU A 150 -19.03 0.71 25.43
N SER A 151 -18.93 1.27 26.65
CA SER A 151 -17.64 1.58 27.27
C SER A 151 -16.88 0.32 27.69
N ASP A 152 -17.59 -0.76 28.03
CA ASP A 152 -16.97 -2.03 28.45
C ASP A 152 -16.06 -2.58 27.32
N ILE A 153 -16.52 -2.53 26.07
CA ILE A 153 -15.74 -2.94 24.89
C ILE A 153 -14.40 -2.19 24.82
N LEU A 154 -14.38 -0.90 25.17
CA LEU A 154 -13.19 -0.05 25.15
C LEU A 154 -12.24 -0.39 26.29
N VAL A 155 -12.78 -0.60 27.49
CA VAL A 155 -12.00 -0.98 28.69
C VAL A 155 -11.38 -2.36 28.50
N ASP A 156 -12.17 -3.34 28.08
CA ASP A 156 -11.71 -4.70 27.79
C ASP A 156 -10.57 -4.71 26.75
N THR A 157 -10.69 -3.87 25.71
CA THR A 157 -9.65 -3.73 24.69
C THR A 157 -8.36 -3.15 25.28
N LEU A 158 -8.44 -2.10 26.11
CA LEU A 158 -7.27 -1.49 26.76
C LEU A 158 -6.56 -2.48 27.68
N GLU A 159 -7.32 -3.22 28.49
CA GLU A 159 -6.79 -4.25 29.38
C GLU A 159 -6.12 -5.39 28.60
N SER A 160 -6.73 -5.85 27.51
CA SER A 160 -6.16 -6.91 26.64
C SER A 160 -4.83 -6.51 25.98
N CYS A 161 -4.60 -5.21 25.84
CA CYS A 161 -3.40 -4.64 25.23
C CYS A 161 -2.35 -4.20 26.26
N ASP A 162 -2.52 -4.55 27.55
CA ASP A 162 -1.62 -4.15 28.65
C ASP A 162 -1.50 -2.61 28.79
N VAL A 163 -2.57 -1.87 28.50
CA VAL A 163 -2.65 -0.42 28.71
C VAL A 163 -3.30 -0.14 30.05
N THR A 164 -2.70 0.72 30.88
CA THR A 164 -3.28 1.16 32.16
C THR A 164 -4.26 2.32 31.93
N PRO A 165 -5.59 2.12 32.05
CA PRO A 165 -6.55 3.19 31.77
C PRO A 165 -6.68 4.15 32.97
N LYS A 166 -6.79 5.44 32.68
CA LYS A 166 -7.20 6.50 33.60
C LYS A 166 -8.50 7.12 33.07
N ILE A 167 -9.61 6.51 33.49
CA ILE A 167 -10.95 6.86 33.01
C ILE A 167 -11.49 8.03 33.82
N LEU A 168 -11.89 9.08 33.11
CA LEU A 168 -12.60 10.22 33.64
C LEU A 168 -14.08 10.10 33.27
N SER A 169 -14.97 10.15 34.26
CA SER A 169 -16.41 10.08 34.00
C SER A 169 -16.93 11.43 33.46
N PRO A 170 -17.61 11.46 32.30
CA PRO A 170 -18.16 12.69 31.74
C PRO A 170 -19.29 13.26 32.62
N PRO A 171 -19.38 14.59 32.78
CA PRO A 171 -20.46 15.23 33.53
C PRO A 171 -21.87 15.02 32.95
N SER A 172 -22.00 14.88 31.63
CA SER A 172 -23.31 14.92 30.95
C SER A 172 -23.51 13.87 29.86
N SER A 173 -22.43 13.45 29.20
CA SER A 173 -22.47 12.51 28.07
C SER A 173 -22.78 11.09 28.55
N LYS A 174 -23.80 10.47 27.96
CA LYS A 174 -24.21 9.09 28.28
C LYS A 174 -23.64 8.02 27.35
N LEU A 175 -22.94 8.44 26.30
CA LEU A 175 -22.35 7.56 25.29
C LEU A 175 -20.85 7.85 25.14
N PRO A 176 -20.02 6.82 24.87
CA PRO A 176 -18.66 7.04 24.43
C PRO A 176 -18.62 7.74 23.07
N GLY A 177 -17.44 8.11 22.58
CA GLY A 177 -17.27 8.48 21.19
C GLY A 177 -17.81 7.39 20.26
N LEU A 178 -18.37 7.76 19.11
CA LEU A 178 -18.87 6.81 18.12
C LEU A 178 -18.26 7.11 16.76
N GLY A 179 -17.63 6.12 16.14
CA GLY A 179 -17.20 6.19 14.75
C GLY A 179 -18.18 5.43 13.87
N LEU A 180 -18.76 6.09 12.87
CA LEU A 180 -19.46 5.39 11.79
C LEU A 180 -18.46 5.22 10.64
N VAL A 181 -18.01 4.00 10.45
CA VAL A 181 -16.95 3.67 9.50
C VAL A 181 -17.55 3.06 8.25
N PHE A 182 -17.24 3.65 7.10
CA PHE A 182 -17.73 3.28 5.78
C PHE A 182 -16.52 2.80 4.95
N PRO A 183 -16.27 1.47 4.90
CA PRO A 183 -15.20 0.92 4.09
C PRO A 183 -15.47 1.20 2.61
N GLN A 184 -14.46 1.65 1.87
CA GLN A 184 -14.50 1.78 0.42
C GLN A 184 -13.40 0.90 -0.18
N LYS A 185 -13.47 0.64 -1.49
CA LYS A 185 -12.52 -0.26 -2.18
C LYS A 185 -11.04 0.15 -2.01
N THR A 186 -10.75 1.43 -1.75
CA THR A 186 -9.38 1.95 -1.69
C THR A 186 -9.10 2.88 -0.51
N ASP A 187 -10.10 3.22 0.31
CA ASP A 187 -9.97 4.13 1.44
C ASP A 187 -11.10 3.92 2.45
N VAL A 188 -11.02 4.54 3.62
CA VAL A 188 -12.04 4.49 4.65
C VAL A 188 -12.55 5.88 4.95
N SER A 189 -13.86 6.07 4.79
CA SER A 189 -14.54 7.28 5.27
C SER A 189 -15.12 7.02 6.65
N ALA A 190 -14.94 7.96 7.58
CA ALA A 190 -15.52 7.85 8.90
C ALA A 190 -16.22 9.16 9.32
N ILE A 191 -17.36 9.02 10.00
CA ILE A 191 -18.02 10.11 10.73
C ILE A 191 -17.80 9.85 12.21
N VAL A 192 -17.10 10.77 12.88
CA VAL A 192 -16.85 10.68 14.32
C VAL A 192 -17.80 11.59 15.09
N LEU A 193 -18.61 10.99 15.96
CA LEU A 193 -19.42 11.69 16.94
C LEU A 193 -18.64 11.74 18.25
N SER A 194 -18.20 12.93 18.64
CA SER A 194 -17.26 13.08 19.75
C SER A 194 -17.82 12.65 21.11
N ASN A 195 -19.10 12.90 21.42
CA ASN A 195 -19.75 12.53 22.69
C ASN A 195 -18.83 12.77 23.91
N SER A 196 -18.54 11.74 24.72
CA SER A 196 -17.68 11.86 25.91
C SER A 196 -16.27 12.38 25.62
N ASN A 197 -15.76 12.24 24.39
CA ASN A 197 -14.44 12.77 24.00
C ASN A 197 -14.31 14.29 24.15
N VAL A 198 -15.42 15.04 24.26
CA VAL A 198 -15.40 16.49 24.50
C VAL A 198 -15.92 16.90 25.88
N ASP A 199 -16.34 15.95 26.72
CA ASP A 199 -17.04 16.20 27.98
C ASP A 199 -16.18 15.82 29.20
N PHE A 200 -14.97 16.35 29.28
CA PHE A 200 -14.04 16.06 30.38
C PHE A 200 -14.50 16.72 31.71
N PRO A 201 -14.46 16.02 32.86
CA PRO A 201 -14.96 16.53 34.13
C PRO A 201 -14.03 17.54 34.82
N PRO A 202 -14.53 18.29 35.82
CA PRO A 202 -13.70 19.21 36.63
C PRO A 202 -12.54 18.54 37.39
N SER A 203 -12.57 17.22 37.58
CA SER A 203 -11.49 16.43 38.19
C SER A 203 -10.28 16.21 37.27
N THR A 204 -10.40 16.52 35.97
CA THR A 204 -9.36 16.31 34.96
C THR A 204 -7.97 16.87 35.35
N PRO A 205 -7.83 18.11 35.89
CA PRO A 205 -6.53 18.64 36.28
C PRO A 205 -5.82 17.81 37.35
N SER A 206 -6.55 17.27 38.32
CA SER A 206 -5.94 16.42 39.37
C SER A 206 -5.40 15.10 38.80
N VAL A 207 -6.17 14.45 37.92
CA VAL A 207 -5.79 13.17 37.31
C VAL A 207 -4.62 13.35 36.34
N LEU A 208 -4.63 14.41 35.52
CA LEU A 208 -3.50 14.72 34.63
C LEU A 208 -2.25 15.04 35.44
N LYS A 209 -2.36 15.83 36.52
CA LYS A 209 -1.20 16.19 37.35
C LYS A 209 -0.55 14.96 37.99
N SER A 210 -1.33 14.03 38.53
CA SER A 210 -0.80 12.79 39.12
C SER A 210 -0.25 11.82 38.07
N THR A 211 -0.83 11.78 36.88
CA THR A 211 -0.43 10.85 35.82
C THR A 211 0.83 11.34 35.09
N LEU A 212 0.94 12.64 34.87
CA LEU A 212 2.04 13.23 34.11
C LEU A 212 3.31 13.46 34.93
N SER A 213 3.26 13.39 36.26
CA SER A 213 4.43 13.62 37.11
C SER A 213 5.60 12.65 36.85
N SER A 214 5.30 11.43 36.37
CA SER A 214 6.29 10.42 35.99
C SER A 214 6.39 10.22 34.47
N CYS A 215 5.80 11.10 33.65
CA CYS A 215 5.74 10.93 32.21
C CYS A 215 7.06 11.30 31.52
N SER A 216 7.60 10.38 30.71
CA SER A 216 8.77 10.63 29.85
C SER A 216 8.38 10.90 28.40
N VAL A 217 7.32 10.28 27.90
CA VAL A 217 6.76 10.54 26.57
C VAL A 217 5.27 10.81 26.69
N LEU A 218 4.83 11.97 26.19
CA LEU A 218 3.44 12.39 26.14
C LEU A 218 2.97 12.44 24.69
N LEU A 219 1.97 11.62 24.35
CA LEU A 219 1.32 11.61 23.04
C LEU A 219 -0.10 12.20 23.16
N LEU A 220 -0.35 13.25 22.38
CA LEU A 220 -1.62 13.99 22.31
C LEU A 220 -2.20 13.93 20.90
N GLN A 221 -3.50 14.20 20.77
CA GLN A 221 -4.23 14.16 19.50
C GLN A 221 -5.38 15.19 19.45
N SER A 222 -5.99 15.45 18.29
CA SER A 222 -6.90 16.59 18.06
C SER A 222 -8.41 16.30 18.03
N GLU A 223 -8.86 15.13 18.48
CA GLU A 223 -10.27 14.74 18.70
C GLU A 223 -10.78 14.99 20.12
N ILE A 224 -9.93 15.54 21.01
CA ILE A 224 -10.32 16.04 22.34
C ILE A 224 -10.20 17.57 22.39
N PRO A 225 -10.83 18.26 23.36
CA PRO A 225 -10.77 19.71 23.46
C PRO A 225 -9.33 20.21 23.59
N TRP A 226 -9.01 21.28 22.87
CA TRP A 226 -7.70 21.92 22.97
C TRP A 226 -7.33 22.32 24.41
N SER A 227 -8.30 22.70 25.23
CA SER A 227 -8.08 23.01 26.65
C SER A 227 -7.47 21.85 27.43
N ILE A 228 -7.81 20.60 27.09
CA ILE A 228 -7.24 19.39 27.71
C ILE A 228 -5.81 19.15 27.23
N ASN A 229 -5.56 19.29 25.92
CA ASN A 229 -4.20 19.22 25.37
C ASN A 229 -3.29 20.29 25.98
N ALA A 230 -3.75 21.54 26.05
CA ALA A 230 -3.00 22.63 26.67
C ALA A 230 -2.71 22.38 28.15
N LEU A 231 -3.70 21.83 28.89
CA LEU A 231 -3.53 21.47 30.29
C LEU A 231 -2.49 20.35 30.46
N ALA A 232 -2.56 19.28 29.66
CA ALA A 232 -1.58 18.19 29.68
C ALA A 232 -0.16 18.70 29.36
N LEU A 233 -0.01 19.55 28.34
CA LEU A 233 1.27 20.18 28.00
C LEU A 233 1.83 21.02 29.16
N SER A 234 0.97 21.76 29.87
CA SER A 234 1.37 22.60 31.00
C SER A 234 1.78 21.81 32.24
N LEU A 235 1.18 20.64 32.45
CA LEU A 235 1.44 19.77 33.61
C LEU A 235 2.57 18.77 33.36
N SER A 236 2.92 18.51 32.09
CA SER A 236 4.01 17.61 31.72
C SER A 236 5.40 18.14 32.14
N PRO A 237 6.32 17.27 32.59
CA PRO A 237 7.69 17.66 32.91
C PRO A 237 8.39 18.36 31.74
N LYS A 238 9.35 19.24 32.04
CA LYS A 238 10.15 19.91 31.00
C LYS A 238 11.00 18.92 30.18
N THR A 239 11.40 17.82 30.80
CA THR A 239 12.20 16.73 30.19
C THR A 239 11.35 15.74 29.40
N CYS A 240 10.02 15.87 29.43
CA CYS A 240 9.12 14.98 28.71
C CYS A 240 9.16 15.28 27.21
N ILE A 241 9.28 14.23 26.39
CA ILE A 241 9.11 14.31 24.94
C ILE A 241 7.61 14.51 24.65
N LYS A 242 7.27 15.61 23.98
CA LYS A 242 5.88 16.01 23.73
C LYS A 242 5.57 15.86 22.25
N ILE A 243 4.63 14.96 21.94
CA ILE A 243 4.18 14.63 20.59
C ILE A 243 2.72 15.05 20.45
N LEU A 244 2.40 15.83 19.42
CA LEU A 244 1.02 16.15 19.04
C LEU A 244 0.71 15.59 17.66
N ASP A 245 -0.33 14.76 17.56
CA ASP A 245 -0.97 14.39 16.31
C ASP A 245 -2.09 15.37 15.95
N LEU A 246 -1.96 16.04 14.80
CA LEU A 246 -2.95 17.01 14.33
C LEU A 246 -4.17 16.34 13.69
N GLY A 247 -4.24 15.01 13.71
CA GLY A 247 -5.35 14.21 13.22
C GLY A 247 -6.66 14.47 13.96
N GLY A 248 -7.75 14.64 13.19
CA GLY A 248 -9.11 14.85 13.71
C GLY A 248 -9.63 16.27 13.51
N SER A 249 -10.23 16.85 14.56
CA SER A 249 -10.85 18.18 14.53
C SER A 249 -9.79 19.28 14.49
N PHE A 250 -9.91 20.20 13.53
CA PHE A 250 -8.93 21.27 13.38
C PHE A 250 -9.25 22.44 14.31
N THR A 251 -8.40 22.64 15.32
CA THR A 251 -8.37 23.87 16.14
C THR A 251 -7.09 24.64 15.82
N PRO A 252 -7.16 25.96 15.52
CA PRO A 252 -5.97 26.78 15.33
C PRO A 252 -5.00 26.67 16.52
N LEU A 253 -3.74 26.36 16.22
CA LEU A 253 -2.71 26.18 17.26
C LEU A 253 -2.17 27.55 17.73
N PRO A 254 -1.87 27.71 19.03
CA PRO A 254 -1.30 28.95 19.53
C PRO A 254 0.17 29.10 19.06
N PRO A 255 0.62 30.32 18.67
CA PRO A 255 2.01 30.54 18.23
C PRO A 255 3.07 30.19 19.29
N THR A 256 2.69 30.20 20.56
CA THR A 256 3.58 29.87 21.69
C THR A 256 3.71 28.37 21.96
N LEU A 257 3.00 27.52 21.21
CA LEU A 257 2.99 26.07 21.39
C LEU A 257 4.41 25.48 21.36
N ALA A 258 4.79 24.82 22.45
CA ALA A 258 6.07 24.15 22.59
C ALA A 258 5.89 22.63 22.52
N LEU A 259 6.54 22.00 21.55
CA LEU A 259 6.47 20.55 21.30
C LEU A 259 7.81 20.03 20.83
N THR A 260 8.12 18.78 21.17
CA THR A 260 9.23 18.06 20.55
C THR A 260 8.83 17.67 19.12
N PHE A 261 7.64 17.10 18.94
CA PHE A 261 7.14 16.66 17.65
C PHE A 261 5.72 17.18 17.38
N LEU A 262 5.55 17.80 16.22
CA LEU A 262 4.24 18.00 15.61
C LEU A 262 4.11 17.06 14.41
N THR A 263 3.14 16.15 14.48
CA THR A 263 2.91 15.11 13.46
C THR A 263 1.55 15.32 12.79
N MET A 264 1.47 15.09 11.49
CA MET A 264 0.23 15.28 10.72
C MET A 264 0.26 14.52 9.38
N ASN A 265 -0.90 14.25 8.83
CA ASN A 265 -1.08 13.80 7.44
C ASN A 265 -1.11 15.00 6.47
N GLU A 266 -1.03 14.73 5.17
CA GLU A 266 -1.10 15.76 4.12
C GLU A 266 -2.38 16.63 4.21
N SER A 267 -3.54 16.03 4.39
CA SER A 267 -4.81 16.77 4.48
C SER A 267 -4.82 17.72 5.69
N GLU A 268 -4.16 17.35 6.78
CA GLU A 268 -4.01 18.14 8.00
C GLU A 268 -3.00 19.27 7.82
N SER A 269 -1.90 19.04 7.11
CA SER A 269 -0.92 20.09 6.81
C SER A 269 -1.55 21.19 5.95
N VAL A 270 -2.38 20.83 4.97
CA VAL A 270 -3.14 21.78 4.15
C VAL A 270 -4.10 22.61 5.01
N ARG A 271 -4.81 21.99 5.96
CA ARG A 271 -5.69 22.70 6.90
C ARG A 271 -4.92 23.67 7.79
N LEU A 272 -3.77 23.26 8.31
CA LEU A 272 -2.92 24.11 9.14
C LEU A 272 -2.38 25.31 8.34
N LEU A 273 -1.87 25.09 7.13
CA LEU A 273 -1.40 26.16 6.26
C LEU A 273 -2.49 27.18 5.94
N LYS A 274 -3.72 26.72 5.68
CA LYS A 274 -4.87 27.60 5.47
C LYS A 274 -5.13 28.50 6.68
N SER A 275 -4.98 27.99 7.91
CA SER A 275 -5.11 28.80 9.14
C SER A 275 -4.01 29.85 9.30
N LEU A 276 -2.85 29.60 8.68
CA LEU A 276 -1.71 30.53 8.62
C LEU A 276 -1.83 31.51 7.42
N ASN A 277 -2.98 31.56 6.75
CA ASN A 277 -3.21 32.34 5.52
C ASN A 277 -2.23 32.00 4.39
N SER A 278 -1.81 30.74 4.31
CA SER A 278 -0.93 30.23 3.25
C SER A 278 -1.72 29.31 2.30
N PRO A 279 -1.43 29.33 0.98
CA PRO A 279 -1.95 28.33 0.07
C PRO A 279 -1.41 26.93 0.40
N PRO A 280 -2.00 25.85 -0.13
CA PRO A 280 -1.40 24.52 -0.08
C PRO A 280 0.00 24.54 -0.69
N LEU A 281 0.97 23.95 -0.01
CA LEU A 281 2.37 23.84 -0.45
C LEU A 281 2.78 22.37 -0.52
N PRO A 282 3.83 22.02 -1.29
CA PRO A 282 4.48 20.73 -1.21
C PRO A 282 4.88 20.38 0.25
N PRO A 283 4.97 19.08 0.63
CA PRO A 283 5.22 18.67 2.01
C PRO A 283 6.48 19.26 2.66
N LEU A 284 7.58 19.37 1.90
CA LEU A 284 8.84 19.93 2.40
C LEU A 284 8.74 21.44 2.68
N GLU A 285 8.02 22.17 1.84
CA GLU A 285 7.79 23.61 2.00
C GLU A 285 6.78 23.86 3.13
N SER A 286 5.78 22.99 3.23
CA SER A 286 4.80 22.99 4.32
C SER A 286 5.50 22.86 5.68
N SER A 287 6.38 21.86 5.84
CA SER A 287 7.07 21.64 7.12
C SER A 287 8.00 22.81 7.47
N ALA A 288 8.69 23.40 6.48
CA ALA A 288 9.52 24.59 6.69
C ALA A 288 8.71 25.81 7.14
N LEU A 289 7.56 26.08 6.52
CA LEU A 289 6.69 27.19 6.89
C LEU A 289 6.04 26.98 8.27
N ILE A 290 5.65 25.75 8.60
CA ILE A 290 5.12 25.39 9.93
C ILE A 290 6.18 25.64 10.99
N LEU A 291 7.41 25.13 10.81
CA LEU A 291 8.52 25.41 11.72
C LEU A 291 8.70 26.93 11.87
N LYS A 292 8.79 27.69 10.77
CA LYS A 292 8.91 29.16 10.83
C LYS A 292 7.80 29.83 11.65
N SER A 293 6.57 29.35 11.55
CA SER A 293 5.40 29.94 12.22
C SER A 293 5.28 29.56 13.70
N PHE A 294 5.84 28.42 14.11
CA PHE A 294 5.81 27.91 15.48
C PHE A 294 7.24 27.74 16.03
N PRO A 295 7.86 28.79 16.60
CA PRO A 295 9.28 28.82 16.98
C PRO A 295 9.69 27.75 18.00
N ASN A 296 8.76 27.32 18.85
CA ASN A 296 9.01 26.39 19.95
C ASN A 296 8.74 24.91 19.59
N ILE A 297 8.50 24.60 18.31
CA ILE A 297 8.42 23.23 17.80
C ILE A 297 9.79 22.82 17.27
N GLU A 298 10.31 21.70 17.78
CA GLU A 298 11.63 21.17 17.41
C GLU A 298 11.59 20.42 16.07
N TYR A 299 10.63 19.49 15.92
CA TYR A 299 10.46 18.65 14.74
C TYR A 299 9.03 18.68 14.20
N VAL A 300 8.91 18.70 12.87
CA VAL A 300 7.65 18.52 12.15
C VAL A 300 7.74 17.25 11.31
N ILE A 301 6.75 16.39 11.42
CA ILE A 301 6.62 15.16 10.63
C ILE A 301 5.33 15.22 9.83
N ILE A 302 5.44 15.11 8.50
CA ILE A 302 4.30 15.06 7.60
C ILE A 302 4.28 13.70 6.90
N THR A 303 3.27 12.88 7.18
CA THR A 303 3.03 11.62 6.46
C THR A 303 2.25 11.90 5.19
N TYR A 304 2.82 11.54 4.04
CA TYR A 304 2.32 11.85 2.71
C TYR A 304 2.01 10.57 1.94
N SER A 305 0.73 10.16 2.00
CA SER A 305 0.21 8.96 1.36
C SER A 305 1.08 7.71 1.66
N SER A 306 1.04 6.70 0.80
CA SER A 306 1.93 5.53 0.82
C SER A 306 3.35 5.83 0.30
N SER A 307 3.63 7.06 -0.14
CA SER A 307 4.84 7.39 -0.90
C SER A 307 6.01 7.92 -0.07
N SER A 308 5.74 8.65 1.03
CA SER A 308 6.81 9.24 1.84
C SER A 308 6.37 9.81 3.19
N VAL A 309 7.33 9.92 4.11
CA VAL A 309 7.25 10.72 5.33
C VAL A 309 8.33 11.81 5.29
N ILE A 310 7.95 13.06 5.54
CA ILE A 310 8.88 14.17 5.67
C ILE A 310 9.19 14.40 7.13
N LEU A 311 10.46 14.33 7.51
CA LEU A 311 10.98 14.73 8.82
C LEU A 311 11.74 16.05 8.67
N SER A 312 11.33 17.08 9.38
CA SER A 312 11.98 18.40 9.34
C SER A 312 12.31 18.91 10.73
N SER A 313 13.50 19.49 10.87
CA SER A 313 13.92 20.37 11.95
C SER A 313 14.25 21.75 11.40
N ARG A 314 14.68 22.68 12.26
CA ARG A 314 15.11 24.04 11.85
C ARG A 314 16.22 24.06 10.82
N SER A 315 17.13 23.08 10.86
CA SER A 315 18.37 23.08 10.08
C SER A 315 18.43 21.97 9.04
N ARG A 316 17.58 20.94 9.15
CA ARG A 316 17.63 19.74 8.32
C ARG A 316 16.23 19.27 7.96
N SER A 317 16.10 18.69 6.79
CA SER A 317 14.89 17.97 6.39
C SER A 317 15.27 16.70 5.64
N LEU A 318 14.49 15.64 5.83
CA LEU A 318 14.70 14.35 5.22
C LEU A 318 13.37 13.80 4.72
N LYS A 319 13.37 13.24 3.52
CA LYS A 319 12.27 12.47 2.97
C LYS A 319 12.57 10.99 3.17
N ILE A 320 11.81 10.32 4.01
CA ILE A 320 11.89 8.88 4.29
C ILE A 320 10.82 8.19 3.43
N ARG A 321 11.19 7.12 2.72
CA ARG A 321 10.23 6.35 1.90
C ARG A 321 9.79 5.10 2.68
N PRO A 322 8.49 4.83 2.77
CA PRO A 322 7.98 3.56 3.28
C PRO A 322 8.57 2.37 2.53
N PRO A 323 8.85 1.25 3.22
CA PRO A 323 9.15 0.00 2.55
C PRO A 323 7.95 -0.45 1.70
N LYS A 324 8.23 -1.23 0.66
CA LYS A 324 7.16 -1.88 -0.11
C LYS A 324 6.54 -2.99 0.73
N ILE A 325 5.22 -3.05 0.71
CA ILE A 325 4.41 -3.96 1.52
C ILE A 325 3.30 -4.57 0.66
N ASN A 326 2.81 -5.74 1.05
CA ASN A 326 1.60 -6.33 0.47
C ASN A 326 0.37 -5.66 1.09
N TYR A 327 -0.03 -4.53 0.51
CA TYR A 327 -1.11 -3.69 1.04
C TYR A 327 -2.45 -4.43 1.09
N MET A 328 -3.06 -4.46 2.27
CA MET A 328 -4.38 -5.03 2.54
C MET A 328 -5.37 -3.95 3.02
N ASP A 329 -5.01 -3.17 4.04
CA ASP A 329 -5.88 -2.15 4.65
C ASP A 329 -5.05 -1.02 5.29
N GLY A 330 -5.24 0.23 4.88
CA GLY A 330 -4.52 1.38 5.44
C GLY A 330 -5.08 1.92 6.77
N THR A 331 -6.20 1.38 7.25
CA THR A 331 -6.93 1.92 8.41
C THR A 331 -6.08 1.88 9.67
N GLY A 332 -5.91 3.04 10.31
CA GLY A 332 -5.14 3.15 11.55
C GLY A 332 -3.62 3.12 11.37
N SER A 333 -3.10 3.06 10.14
CA SER A 333 -1.64 3.13 9.86
C SER A 333 -1.01 4.43 10.36
N GLY A 334 -1.75 5.54 10.28
CA GLY A 334 -1.36 6.82 10.88
C GLY A 334 -1.22 6.71 12.40
N ASP A 335 -2.18 6.11 13.09
CA ASP A 335 -2.14 5.93 14.55
C ASP A 335 -1.01 4.98 14.95
N CYS A 336 -0.80 3.89 14.19
CA CYS A 336 0.33 2.98 14.35
C CYS A 336 1.68 3.69 14.19
N PHE A 337 1.81 4.63 13.25
CA PHE A 337 3.01 5.43 13.10
C PHE A 337 3.31 6.26 14.36
N ARG A 338 2.33 7.00 14.89
CA ARG A 338 2.53 7.86 16.08
C ARG A 338 2.80 7.02 17.33
N ALA A 339 2.13 5.87 17.44
CA ALA A 339 2.36 4.90 18.49
C ALA A 339 3.76 4.30 18.44
N ALA A 340 4.24 3.90 17.26
CA ALA A 340 5.58 3.36 17.08
C ALA A 340 6.66 4.41 17.34
N LEU A 341 6.46 5.66 16.90
CA LEU A 341 7.35 6.77 17.21
C LEU A 341 7.45 7.01 18.72
N SER A 342 6.31 7.15 19.40
CA SER A 342 6.24 7.40 20.84
C SER A 342 6.80 6.23 21.66
N GLY A 343 6.40 5.00 21.35
CA GLY A 343 6.90 3.79 21.99
C GLY A 343 8.41 3.63 21.82
N LYS A 344 8.94 3.93 20.63
CA LYS A 344 10.37 3.81 20.34
C LYS A 344 11.22 4.86 21.06
N LEU A 345 10.73 6.09 21.16
CA LEU A 345 11.35 7.16 21.97
C LEU A 345 11.28 6.84 23.48
N TYR A 346 10.27 6.07 23.90
CA TYR A 346 10.06 5.72 25.29
C TYR A 346 10.98 4.60 25.81
N VAL A 347 11.23 3.54 25.05
CA VAL A 347 12.01 2.35 25.51
C VAL A 347 13.52 2.58 25.66
N ASN A 348 13.96 3.83 25.82
CA ASN A 348 15.32 4.28 26.17
C ASN A 348 16.45 3.58 25.40
N GLY A 349 16.68 4.07 24.18
CA GLY A 349 17.95 3.87 23.47
C GLY A 349 18.36 5.03 22.56
N TRP A 350 17.44 5.96 22.27
CA TRP A 350 17.60 7.05 21.29
C TRP A 350 17.11 8.37 21.92
N GLY A 351 17.95 9.41 21.91
CA GLY A 351 17.62 10.74 22.39
C GLY A 351 16.82 11.56 21.38
N THR A 352 16.77 12.88 21.59
CA THR A 352 16.12 13.83 20.68
C THR A 352 17.11 14.46 19.69
N ASP A 353 18.30 13.89 19.54
CA ASP A 353 19.23 14.33 18.51
C ASP A 353 18.77 13.89 17.11
N TRP A 354 19.29 14.53 16.06
CA TRP A 354 18.84 14.28 14.70
C TRP A 354 18.92 12.80 14.26
N GLU A 355 19.98 12.09 14.65
CA GLU A 355 20.20 10.73 14.16
C GLU A 355 19.31 9.72 14.90
N ASP A 356 19.10 9.94 16.18
CA ASP A 356 18.19 9.16 17.01
C ASP A 356 16.74 9.39 16.61
N VAL A 357 16.35 10.64 16.35
CA VAL A 357 15.03 10.98 15.81
C VAL A 357 14.81 10.36 14.44
N LYS A 358 15.79 10.47 13.54
CA LYS A 358 15.71 9.84 12.21
C LYS A 358 15.42 8.35 12.32
N LYS A 359 16.17 7.63 13.16
CA LYS A 359 15.96 6.19 13.36
C LYS A 359 14.60 5.88 13.98
N ALA A 360 14.13 6.70 14.92
CA ALA A 360 12.80 6.55 15.51
C ALA A 360 11.69 6.70 14.46
N VAL A 361 11.85 7.65 13.54
CA VAL A 361 10.92 7.85 12.42
C VAL A 361 11.01 6.71 11.41
N GLU A 362 12.20 6.25 11.04
CA GLU A 362 12.38 5.10 10.15
C GLU A 362 11.72 3.83 10.71
N TYR A 363 11.88 3.59 12.01
CA TYR A 363 11.18 2.50 12.70
C TYR A 363 9.65 2.68 12.66
N ALA A 364 9.17 3.89 12.94
CA ALA A 364 7.75 4.19 12.89
C ALA A 364 7.15 4.00 11.48
N VAL A 365 7.90 4.37 10.44
CA VAL A 365 7.53 4.11 9.03
C VAL A 365 7.41 2.60 8.77
N GLU A 366 8.37 1.80 9.23
CA GLU A 366 8.35 0.35 9.03
C GLU A 366 7.15 -0.31 9.73
N VAL A 367 6.90 0.05 10.99
CA VAL A 367 5.77 -0.47 11.78
C VAL A 367 4.43 -0.07 11.16
N ALA A 368 4.28 1.20 10.77
CA ALA A 368 3.07 1.68 10.09
C ALA A 368 2.85 0.97 8.76
N SER A 369 3.91 0.73 7.98
CA SER A 369 3.79 0.03 6.71
C SER A 369 3.34 -1.41 6.91
N LYS A 370 3.93 -2.14 7.87
CA LYS A 370 3.51 -3.51 8.19
C LYS A 370 2.08 -3.59 8.72
N SER A 371 1.61 -2.59 9.46
CA SER A 371 0.21 -2.55 9.91
C SER A 371 -0.77 -2.58 8.74
N CYS A 372 -0.36 -2.08 7.57
CA CYS A 372 -1.19 -2.10 6.38
C CYS A 372 -1.27 -3.46 5.67
N GLU A 373 -0.50 -4.48 6.09
CA GLU A 373 -0.55 -5.84 5.54
C GLU A 373 -1.61 -6.73 6.22
N SER A 374 -2.43 -6.16 7.11
CA SER A 374 -3.49 -6.86 7.84
C SER A 374 -4.75 -6.02 7.94
N LEU A 375 -5.91 -6.68 8.04
CA LEU A 375 -7.21 -6.01 8.21
C LEU A 375 -7.32 -5.37 9.61
N GLY A 376 -7.65 -4.08 9.66
CA GLY A 376 -8.01 -3.33 10.87
C GLY A 376 -6.85 -2.70 11.64
N ALA A 377 -7.14 -1.59 12.33
CA ALA A 377 -6.17 -0.71 13.02
C ALA A 377 -5.43 -1.33 14.23
N GLN A 378 -5.85 -2.49 14.74
CA GLN A 378 -5.40 -3.03 16.04
C GLN A 378 -4.49 -4.27 15.96
N ARG A 379 -4.17 -4.77 14.76
CA ARG A 379 -3.33 -5.97 14.60
C ARG A 379 -1.89 -5.58 14.20
N LEU A 380 -1.04 -5.15 15.14
CA LEU A 380 0.40 -5.04 14.85
C LEU A 380 1.09 -6.40 15.01
N LYS A 381 1.90 -6.77 14.02
CA LYS A 381 2.97 -7.77 14.16
C LYS A 381 4.30 -7.05 14.38
N VAL A 382 4.81 -7.02 15.61
CA VAL A 382 6.11 -6.40 15.93
C VAL A 382 7.25 -7.43 15.74
N ILE A 383 8.29 -7.07 14.98
CA ILE A 383 9.43 -7.97 14.65
C ILE A 383 10.58 -7.85 15.67
N GLY A 384 11.00 -9.01 16.18
CA GLY A 384 12.16 -9.19 17.06
C GLY A 384 13.49 -8.96 16.35
N ARG A 385 14.42 -8.22 16.98
CA ARG A 385 15.84 -8.23 16.57
C ARG A 385 16.44 -9.61 16.88
N GLY A 386 16.27 -10.54 15.96
CA GLY A 386 17.24 -11.60 15.73
C GLY A 386 18.26 -11.07 14.74
N GLY A 387 19.55 -11.13 15.08
CA GLY A 387 20.62 -10.94 14.11
C GLY A 387 20.51 -12.01 13.03
N GLY A 388 19.80 -11.69 11.94
CA GLY A 388 19.84 -12.41 10.68
C GLY A 388 21.04 -11.90 9.91
N GLN A 389 22.14 -12.64 9.97
CA GLN A 389 23.16 -12.57 8.93
C GLN A 389 22.49 -12.92 7.59
N GLY A 390 22.67 -12.07 6.58
CA GLY A 390 22.33 -12.38 5.20
C GLY A 390 20.88 -12.08 4.82
N SER A 391 20.74 -11.34 3.73
CA SER A 391 19.62 -11.45 2.81
C SER A 391 19.19 -12.91 2.64
N GLU A 392 18.00 -13.28 3.08
CA GLU A 392 17.21 -14.19 2.25
C GLU A 392 16.70 -13.30 1.12
N ALA A 393 17.38 -13.36 -0.03
CA ALA A 393 16.82 -12.83 -1.26
C ALA A 393 15.42 -13.43 -1.41
N GLU A 394 14.38 -12.61 -1.62
CA GLU A 394 13.13 -13.13 -2.18
C GLU A 394 13.52 -13.94 -3.41
N GLU A 395 13.33 -15.26 -3.35
CA GLU A 395 13.81 -16.16 -4.37
C GLU A 395 13.05 -15.88 -5.67
N LEU A 396 13.75 -15.31 -6.67
CA LEU A 396 13.16 -14.98 -7.96
C LEU A 396 12.54 -16.24 -8.58
N GLY A 397 11.28 -16.14 -9.01
CA GLY A 397 10.61 -17.22 -9.73
C GLY A 397 11.05 -17.29 -11.18
N PHE A 398 11.30 -18.49 -11.71
CA PHE A 398 11.68 -18.76 -13.09
C PHE A 398 10.84 -19.88 -13.70
N GLY A 399 10.26 -19.59 -14.86
CA GLY A 399 9.61 -20.54 -15.76
C GLY A 399 10.29 -20.58 -17.12
N SER A 400 10.10 -21.65 -17.88
CA SER A 400 10.68 -21.80 -19.23
C SER A 400 9.68 -22.50 -20.14
N ARG A 401 9.78 -22.23 -21.44
CA ARG A 401 8.86 -22.77 -22.44
C ARG A 401 8.89 -24.31 -22.51
N LEU A 402 7.78 -24.93 -22.09
CA LEU A 402 7.64 -26.39 -22.11
C LEU A 402 7.73 -26.98 -23.53
N ASN A 403 7.19 -26.26 -24.52
CA ASN A 403 7.26 -26.68 -25.93
C ASN A 403 8.68 -26.82 -26.48
N SER A 404 9.67 -26.12 -25.89
CA SER A 404 11.07 -26.21 -26.32
C SER A 404 11.73 -27.53 -25.88
N MET A 405 11.16 -28.23 -24.89
CA MET A 405 11.72 -29.48 -24.36
C MET A 405 11.65 -30.65 -25.35
N LYS A 406 10.89 -30.52 -26.43
CA LYS A 406 10.84 -31.50 -27.53
C LYS A 406 12.05 -31.46 -28.45
N ASP A 407 12.84 -30.39 -28.41
CA ASP A 407 13.96 -30.17 -29.34
C ASP A 407 15.27 -30.75 -28.77
N MET A 408 16.26 -31.01 -29.64
CA MET A 408 17.59 -31.51 -29.26
C MET A 408 17.55 -32.66 -28.24
N GLN A 409 16.76 -33.70 -28.57
CA GLN A 409 16.42 -34.80 -27.66
C GLN A 409 17.63 -35.69 -27.32
N PRO A 410 17.81 -36.08 -26.04
CA PRO A 410 18.72 -37.15 -25.66
C PRO A 410 18.35 -38.48 -26.34
N LYS A 411 19.34 -39.37 -26.49
CA LYS A 411 19.08 -40.70 -27.05
C LYS A 411 18.08 -41.47 -26.17
N GLY A 412 16.97 -41.92 -26.77
CA GLY A 412 15.93 -42.67 -26.08
C GLY A 412 14.86 -41.82 -25.39
N PHE A 413 14.87 -40.50 -25.60
CA PHE A 413 13.83 -39.59 -25.09
C PHE A 413 12.47 -39.89 -25.75
N ARG A 414 11.41 -39.99 -24.95
CA ARG A 414 10.05 -40.07 -25.48
C ARG A 414 9.52 -38.65 -25.69
N ASN A 415 8.87 -38.40 -26.82
CA ASN A 415 8.36 -37.07 -27.13
C ASN A 415 6.91 -36.91 -26.66
N ASP A 416 6.72 -36.90 -25.34
CA ASP A 416 5.43 -36.78 -24.66
C ASP A 416 5.49 -35.76 -23.51
N LEU A 417 4.32 -35.36 -23.00
CA LEU A 417 4.18 -34.34 -21.96
C LEU A 417 4.95 -34.69 -20.68
N GLU A 418 4.86 -35.94 -20.23
CA GLU A 418 5.58 -36.45 -19.05
C GLU A 418 7.09 -36.23 -19.22
N SER A 419 7.64 -36.61 -20.37
CA SER A 419 9.08 -36.48 -20.65
C SER A 419 9.50 -35.02 -20.76
N TRP A 420 8.66 -34.14 -21.32
CA TRP A 420 8.92 -32.70 -21.37
C TRP A 420 8.97 -32.08 -19.97
N ILE A 421 8.00 -32.41 -19.11
CA ILE A 421 7.95 -31.95 -17.71
C ILE A 421 9.16 -32.46 -16.94
N LYS A 422 9.45 -33.76 -17.03
CA LYS A 422 10.64 -34.35 -16.39
C LYS A 422 11.93 -33.68 -16.84
N ARG A 423 12.06 -33.35 -18.13
CA ARG A 423 13.21 -32.60 -18.64
C ARG A 423 13.30 -31.20 -18.03
N GLN A 424 12.20 -30.51 -17.76
CA GLN A 424 12.23 -29.23 -17.04
C GLN A 424 12.69 -29.37 -15.58
N THR A 425 12.40 -30.50 -14.92
CA THR A 425 12.90 -30.75 -13.56
C THR A 425 14.42 -30.87 -13.47
N GLU A 426 15.10 -31.08 -14.60
CA GLU A 426 16.57 -31.13 -14.69
C GLU A 426 17.20 -29.73 -14.76
N ILE A 427 16.42 -28.68 -15.07
CA ILE A 427 16.91 -27.30 -15.21
C ILE A 427 17.25 -26.72 -13.83
N LYS A 428 18.52 -26.39 -13.61
CA LYS A 428 18.95 -25.82 -12.32
C LYS A 428 18.41 -24.41 -12.13
N GLY A 429 17.70 -24.22 -11.03
CA GLY A 429 17.15 -22.92 -10.63
C GLY A 429 15.79 -22.58 -11.23
N LEU A 430 15.20 -23.48 -12.03
CA LEU A 430 13.80 -23.35 -12.43
C LEU A 430 12.90 -23.56 -11.21
N THR A 431 11.83 -22.78 -11.10
CA THR A 431 10.93 -22.82 -9.93
C THR A 431 9.51 -23.23 -10.29
N CYS A 432 9.09 -22.99 -11.53
CA CYS A 432 7.74 -23.28 -11.99
C CYS A 432 7.66 -23.74 -13.44
N ILE A 433 6.51 -24.32 -13.79
CA ILE A 433 6.13 -24.72 -15.13
C ILE A 433 4.86 -23.95 -15.52
N ASP A 434 4.87 -23.37 -16.71
CA ASP A 434 3.67 -22.79 -17.32
C ASP A 434 3.12 -23.76 -18.35
N PHE A 435 1.81 -23.98 -18.32
CA PHE A 435 1.14 -24.96 -19.18
C PHE A 435 0.27 -24.27 -20.21
N ASN A 436 0.41 -24.67 -21.47
CA ASN A 436 -0.51 -24.23 -22.50
C ASN A 436 -1.84 -25.00 -22.41
N TYR A 437 -2.95 -24.28 -22.40
CA TYR A 437 -4.30 -24.86 -22.44
C TYR A 437 -4.99 -24.52 -23.78
N PRO A 438 -5.59 -25.48 -24.50
CA PRO A 438 -5.72 -26.90 -24.18
C PRO A 438 -4.58 -27.78 -24.74
N GLN A 439 -3.43 -27.20 -25.14
CA GLN A 439 -2.38 -27.90 -25.89
C GLN A 439 -1.62 -28.95 -25.05
N HIS A 440 -1.23 -28.60 -23.82
CA HIS A 440 -0.52 -29.50 -22.91
C HIS A 440 -1.49 -30.21 -22.00
N ILE A 441 -2.43 -29.46 -21.45
CA ILE A 441 -3.44 -29.91 -20.50
C ILE A 441 -4.81 -29.59 -21.07
N ASN A 442 -5.76 -30.49 -20.91
CA ASN A 442 -7.13 -30.37 -21.42
C ASN A 442 -8.10 -31.07 -20.44
N PRO A 443 -9.43 -31.02 -20.67
CA PRO A 443 -10.40 -31.65 -19.75
C PRO A 443 -10.24 -33.16 -19.53
N GLU A 444 -9.58 -33.87 -20.45
CA GLU A 444 -9.32 -35.31 -20.35
C GLU A 444 -8.00 -35.64 -19.63
N THR A 445 -7.18 -34.62 -19.33
CA THR A 445 -5.86 -34.79 -18.71
C THR A 445 -6.00 -35.06 -17.22
N ASP A 446 -5.33 -36.11 -16.72
CA ASP A 446 -5.22 -36.36 -15.27
C ASP A 446 -4.24 -35.35 -14.63
N LEU A 447 -4.81 -34.33 -13.98
CA LEU A 447 -4.02 -33.27 -13.35
C LEU A 447 -3.22 -33.74 -12.14
N GLU A 448 -3.61 -34.84 -11.48
CA GLU A 448 -2.85 -35.40 -10.36
C GLU A 448 -1.60 -36.12 -10.87
N GLU A 449 -1.70 -36.81 -12.01
CA GLU A 449 -0.54 -37.38 -12.69
C GLU A 449 0.45 -36.29 -13.13
N VAL A 450 -0.08 -35.21 -13.74
CA VAL A 450 0.72 -34.03 -14.14
C VAL A 450 1.47 -33.44 -12.94
N LYS A 451 0.78 -33.20 -11.82
CA LYS A 451 1.41 -32.72 -10.56
C LYS A 451 2.51 -33.67 -10.08
N GLY A 452 2.30 -34.98 -10.21
CA GLY A 452 3.29 -36.00 -9.86
C GLY A 452 4.59 -35.89 -10.67
N TRP A 453 4.50 -35.53 -11.95
CA TRP A 453 5.67 -35.38 -12.83
C TRP A 453 6.50 -34.13 -12.54
N MET A 454 5.90 -33.07 -12.00
CA MET A 454 6.54 -31.77 -11.76
C MET A 454 7.62 -31.79 -10.65
N GLY A 455 7.63 -32.83 -9.82
CA GLY A 455 8.58 -32.96 -8.72
C GLY A 455 8.45 -31.81 -7.71
N LYS A 456 9.44 -30.92 -7.68
CA LYS A 456 9.47 -29.74 -6.77
C LYS A 456 8.95 -28.46 -7.43
N LEU A 457 8.76 -28.47 -8.75
CA LEU A 457 8.32 -27.28 -9.48
C LEU A 457 6.84 -27.01 -9.19
N LYS A 458 6.48 -25.74 -9.13
CA LYS A 458 5.07 -25.29 -8.99
C LYS A 458 4.47 -24.99 -10.36
N THR A 459 3.16 -24.84 -10.42
CA THR A 459 2.51 -24.25 -11.60
C THR A 459 2.69 -22.73 -11.55
N GLY A 460 3.28 -22.13 -12.58
CA GLY A 460 3.47 -20.68 -12.67
C GLY A 460 2.21 -20.02 -13.22
N ALA A 461 1.88 -20.31 -14.48
CA ALA A 461 0.66 -19.84 -15.15
C ALA A 461 0.01 -20.90 -16.05
N VAL A 462 -1.26 -20.69 -16.39
CA VAL A 462 -1.92 -21.38 -17.50
C VAL A 462 -2.01 -20.43 -18.70
N CYS A 463 -1.33 -20.79 -19.79
CA CYS A 463 -1.22 -19.98 -21.00
C CYS A 463 -2.26 -20.43 -22.03
N LEU A 464 -3.26 -19.60 -22.30
CA LEU A 464 -4.32 -19.93 -23.23
C LEU A 464 -3.80 -19.93 -24.68
N ARG A 465 -4.18 -20.97 -25.43
CA ARG A 465 -3.90 -21.13 -26.86
C ARG A 465 -5.20 -21.48 -27.59
N TYR A 466 -5.70 -20.56 -28.39
CA TYR A 466 -6.91 -20.78 -29.17
C TYR A 466 -6.68 -21.79 -30.31
N PRO A 467 -7.58 -22.79 -30.49
CA PRO A 467 -7.54 -23.68 -31.65
C PRO A 467 -7.82 -22.97 -32.98
N LYS A 468 -7.34 -23.56 -34.09
CA LYS A 468 -7.46 -23.01 -35.45
C LYS A 468 -8.89 -22.69 -35.92
N LYS A 469 -9.93 -23.25 -35.29
CA LYS A 469 -11.33 -22.89 -35.59
C LYS A 469 -11.62 -21.40 -35.37
N PHE A 470 -10.81 -20.73 -34.55
CA PHE A 470 -10.91 -19.29 -34.26
C PHE A 470 -10.11 -18.41 -35.22
N VAL A 471 -9.67 -18.91 -36.39
CA VAL A 471 -8.86 -18.15 -37.36
C VAL A 471 -9.49 -16.81 -37.80
N GLY A 472 -10.81 -16.66 -37.70
CA GLY A 472 -11.51 -15.39 -37.96
C GLY A 472 -11.61 -14.42 -36.77
N GLY A 473 -10.96 -14.73 -35.65
CA GLY A 473 -11.11 -14.07 -34.35
C GLY A 473 -11.49 -15.07 -33.25
N ALA A 474 -10.95 -14.89 -32.05
CA ALA A 474 -11.46 -15.55 -30.84
C ALA A 474 -12.57 -14.68 -30.24
N PHE A 475 -12.23 -13.67 -29.45
CA PHE A 475 -13.21 -12.71 -28.94
C PHE A 475 -13.75 -11.77 -30.01
N THR A 476 -13.05 -11.62 -31.13
CA THR A 476 -13.44 -10.72 -32.22
C THR A 476 -14.07 -11.44 -33.42
N ASN A 477 -14.44 -12.72 -33.27
CA ASN A 477 -15.04 -13.48 -34.35
C ASN A 477 -16.37 -12.86 -34.81
N VAL A 478 -16.65 -12.88 -36.12
CA VAL A 478 -17.94 -12.44 -36.67
C VAL A 478 -19.11 -13.31 -36.21
N GLU A 479 -18.87 -14.62 -35.99
CA GLU A 479 -19.87 -15.54 -35.45
C GLU A 479 -19.92 -15.42 -33.91
N GLU A 480 -21.05 -14.96 -33.37
CA GLU A 480 -21.24 -14.87 -31.92
C GLU A 480 -21.04 -16.21 -31.21
N ARG A 481 -21.49 -17.31 -31.82
CA ARG A 481 -21.27 -18.67 -31.30
C ARG A 481 -19.79 -18.95 -31.05
N LEU A 482 -18.91 -18.56 -31.98
CA LEU A 482 -17.46 -18.76 -31.82
C LEU A 482 -16.90 -17.82 -30.74
N ARG A 483 -17.38 -16.57 -30.64
CA ARG A 483 -16.98 -15.68 -29.52
C ARG A 483 -17.32 -16.30 -28.17
N ARG A 484 -18.53 -16.84 -28.02
CA ARG A 484 -18.97 -17.52 -26.80
C ARG A 484 -18.13 -18.76 -26.50
N GLU A 485 -17.84 -19.59 -27.50
CA GLU A 485 -16.93 -20.73 -27.33
C GLU A 485 -15.51 -20.33 -26.90
N ALA A 486 -15.00 -19.19 -27.36
CA ALA A 486 -13.69 -18.67 -26.93
C ALA A 486 -13.70 -18.18 -25.48
N ILE A 487 -14.79 -17.53 -25.05
CA ILE A 487 -15.00 -17.10 -23.66
C ILE A 487 -15.05 -18.31 -22.74
N GLU A 488 -15.86 -19.32 -23.07
CA GLU A 488 -15.96 -20.54 -22.27
C GLU A 488 -14.63 -21.30 -22.19
N LEU A 489 -13.88 -21.39 -23.30
CA LEU A 489 -12.54 -21.99 -23.29
C LEU A 489 -11.57 -21.23 -22.36
N THR A 490 -11.72 -19.91 -22.25
CA THR A 490 -10.91 -19.10 -21.32
C THR A 490 -11.30 -19.35 -19.87
N LYS A 491 -12.61 -19.49 -19.60
CA LYS A 491 -13.13 -19.86 -18.27
C LYS A 491 -12.65 -21.25 -17.85
N GLU A 492 -12.66 -22.22 -18.76
CA GLU A 492 -12.09 -23.56 -18.53
C GLU A 492 -10.60 -23.51 -18.17
N ALA A 493 -9.83 -22.61 -18.81
CA ALA A 493 -8.43 -22.39 -18.44
C ALA A 493 -8.28 -21.78 -17.04
N CYS A 494 -9.16 -20.86 -16.64
CA CYS A 494 -9.20 -20.31 -15.27
C CYS A 494 -9.51 -21.39 -14.23
N GLU A 495 -10.50 -22.23 -14.49
CA GLU A 495 -10.82 -23.37 -13.62
C GLU A 495 -9.64 -24.36 -13.54
N THR A 496 -8.97 -24.61 -14.66
CA THR A 496 -7.79 -25.48 -14.71
C THR A 496 -6.61 -24.92 -13.92
N ALA A 497 -6.39 -23.60 -13.98
CA ALA A 497 -5.36 -22.93 -13.16
C ALA A 497 -5.60 -23.18 -11.67
N LEU A 498 -6.84 -22.98 -11.19
CA LEU A 498 -7.22 -23.24 -9.80
C LEU A 498 -6.99 -24.71 -9.40
N LYS A 499 -7.36 -25.67 -10.27
CA LYS A 499 -7.11 -27.11 -10.03
C LYS A 499 -5.62 -27.46 -9.96
N LEU A 500 -4.77 -26.68 -10.63
CA LEU A 500 -3.31 -26.81 -10.60
C LEU A 500 -2.64 -26.00 -9.47
N ASN A 501 -3.41 -25.44 -8.53
CA ASN A 501 -2.93 -24.57 -7.46
C ASN A 501 -2.20 -23.32 -7.97
N CYS A 502 -2.68 -22.76 -9.08
CA CYS A 502 -2.22 -21.52 -9.70
C CYS A 502 -3.38 -20.54 -9.80
N ASN A 503 -3.11 -19.25 -9.80
CA ASN A 503 -4.10 -18.20 -9.95
C ASN A 503 -3.73 -17.19 -11.04
N GLU A 504 -2.97 -17.61 -12.06
CA GLU A 504 -2.59 -16.78 -13.20
C GLU A 504 -2.95 -17.46 -14.53
N VAL A 505 -3.67 -16.73 -15.38
CA VAL A 505 -4.02 -17.13 -16.74
C VAL A 505 -3.52 -16.07 -17.71
N VAL A 506 -2.65 -16.48 -18.64
CA VAL A 506 -2.12 -15.61 -19.69
C VAL A 506 -2.87 -15.87 -20.99
N VAL A 507 -3.60 -14.88 -21.49
CA VAL A 507 -4.31 -14.94 -22.77
C VAL A 507 -3.43 -14.38 -23.87
N TRP A 508 -2.98 -15.25 -24.77
CA TRP A 508 -2.41 -14.86 -26.05
C TRP A 508 -3.49 -14.98 -27.14
N SER A 509 -4.01 -13.84 -27.57
CA SER A 509 -5.17 -13.75 -28.47
C SER A 509 -4.77 -13.92 -29.94
N ALA A 510 -4.17 -15.05 -30.28
CA ALA A 510 -3.49 -15.34 -31.56
C ALA A 510 -4.25 -14.97 -32.85
N TYR A 511 -5.58 -14.88 -32.78
CA TYR A 511 -6.45 -14.61 -33.92
C TYR A 511 -7.24 -13.30 -33.82
N ASP A 512 -7.14 -12.56 -32.72
CA ASP A 512 -7.94 -11.35 -32.50
C ASP A 512 -7.35 -10.12 -33.20
N GLY A 513 -7.49 -10.11 -34.51
CA GLY A 513 -7.06 -9.03 -35.38
C GLY A 513 -7.52 -9.22 -36.82
N TYR A 514 -6.86 -8.53 -37.75
CA TYR A 514 -7.27 -8.45 -39.14
C TYR A 514 -6.06 -8.43 -40.07
N ASP A 515 -6.27 -8.86 -41.32
CA ASP A 515 -5.20 -8.97 -42.31
C ASP A 515 -5.19 -7.83 -43.33
N TYR A 516 -6.35 -7.25 -43.60
CA TYR A 516 -6.53 -6.26 -44.65
C TYR A 516 -7.27 -5.03 -44.12
N THR A 517 -6.95 -3.89 -44.70
CA THR A 517 -7.56 -2.60 -44.34
C THR A 517 -9.08 -2.61 -44.59
N CYS A 518 -9.84 -1.99 -43.67
CA CYS A 518 -11.29 -1.83 -43.78
C CYS A 518 -12.11 -3.14 -43.91
N THR A 519 -11.58 -4.28 -43.47
CA THR A 519 -12.30 -5.58 -43.50
C THR A 519 -13.15 -5.88 -42.28
N THR A 520 -13.14 -4.99 -41.28
CA THR A 520 -13.89 -5.13 -40.03
C THR A 520 -14.23 -3.76 -39.43
N ASP A 521 -15.26 -3.71 -38.59
CA ASP A 521 -15.46 -2.60 -37.65
C ASP A 521 -14.44 -2.72 -36.51
N TYR A 522 -13.65 -1.68 -36.29
CA TYR A 522 -12.60 -1.67 -35.27
C TYR A 522 -13.16 -1.46 -33.86
N ASN A 523 -14.24 -0.67 -33.74
CA ASN A 523 -14.85 -0.40 -32.44
C ASN A 523 -15.58 -1.64 -31.93
N GLU A 524 -16.37 -2.29 -32.79
CA GLU A 524 -17.08 -3.52 -32.43
C GLU A 524 -16.11 -4.60 -31.93
N ARG A 525 -14.96 -4.77 -32.60
CA ARG A 525 -13.94 -5.72 -32.17
C ARG A 525 -13.35 -5.37 -30.82
N TYR A 526 -13.02 -4.10 -30.61
CA TYR A 526 -12.49 -3.64 -29.33
C TYR A 526 -13.50 -3.87 -28.20
N ASP A 527 -14.76 -3.47 -28.41
CA ASP A 527 -15.84 -3.64 -27.43
C ASP A 527 -16.05 -5.12 -27.10
N ASN A 528 -16.02 -6.01 -28.10
CA ASN A 528 -16.12 -7.45 -27.88
C ASN A 528 -14.98 -7.99 -26.99
N ILE A 529 -13.75 -7.48 -27.13
CA ILE A 529 -12.62 -7.87 -26.26
C ILE A 529 -12.85 -7.35 -24.83
N VAL A 530 -13.30 -6.10 -24.67
CA VAL A 530 -13.60 -5.52 -23.36
C VAL A 530 -14.65 -6.36 -22.62
N GLU A 531 -15.77 -6.66 -23.28
CA GLU A 531 -16.87 -7.42 -22.69
C GLU A 531 -16.47 -8.87 -22.39
N ALA A 532 -15.68 -9.51 -23.26
CA ALA A 532 -15.18 -10.86 -23.01
C ALA A 532 -14.31 -10.91 -21.75
N PHE A 533 -13.33 -10.01 -21.61
CA PHE A 533 -12.48 -9.97 -20.41
C PHE A 533 -13.25 -9.59 -19.15
N ARG A 534 -14.25 -8.69 -19.23
CA ARG A 534 -15.14 -8.41 -18.09
C ARG A 534 -15.86 -9.67 -17.63
N GLU A 535 -16.52 -10.37 -18.55
CA GLU A 535 -17.27 -11.59 -18.22
C GLU A 535 -16.38 -12.68 -17.60
N ILE A 536 -15.17 -12.88 -18.14
CA ILE A 536 -14.22 -13.87 -17.63
C ILE A 536 -13.73 -13.49 -16.23
N CYS A 537 -13.31 -12.24 -16.04
CA CYS A 537 -12.77 -11.75 -14.77
C CYS A 537 -13.84 -11.69 -13.67
N GLU A 538 -15.09 -11.36 -14.00
CA GLU A 538 -16.22 -11.41 -13.07
C GLU A 538 -16.55 -12.85 -12.66
N ALA A 539 -16.43 -13.81 -13.56
CA ALA A 539 -16.65 -15.22 -13.26
C ALA A 539 -15.53 -15.83 -12.39
N TYR A 540 -14.30 -15.31 -12.47
CA TYR A 540 -13.13 -15.81 -11.74
C TYR A 540 -12.37 -14.68 -11.02
N PRO A 541 -12.96 -14.06 -9.97
CA PRO A 541 -12.37 -12.90 -9.29
C PRO A 541 -11.01 -13.19 -8.63
N ASP A 542 -10.74 -14.44 -8.26
CA ASP A 542 -9.49 -14.87 -7.61
C ASP A 542 -8.36 -15.19 -8.60
N VAL A 543 -8.64 -15.21 -9.91
CA VAL A 543 -7.68 -15.51 -10.97
C VAL A 543 -7.21 -14.20 -11.61
N LYS A 544 -5.90 -14.00 -11.65
CA LYS A 544 -5.24 -12.94 -12.42
C LYS A 544 -5.25 -13.32 -13.89
N VAL A 545 -6.15 -12.72 -14.66
CA VAL A 545 -6.22 -12.89 -16.11
C VAL A 545 -5.42 -11.77 -16.75
N SER A 546 -4.47 -12.11 -17.61
CA SER A 546 -3.66 -11.12 -18.31
C SER A 546 -3.72 -11.28 -19.82
N LEU A 547 -3.68 -10.16 -20.54
CA LEU A 547 -3.45 -10.16 -21.99
C LEU A 547 -1.95 -10.07 -22.28
N GLU A 548 -1.45 -11.00 -23.08
CA GLU A 548 -0.14 -10.94 -23.73
C GLU A 548 -0.34 -10.31 -25.12
N PHE A 549 -0.13 -9.00 -25.23
CA PHE A 549 -0.33 -8.30 -26.49
C PHE A 549 0.79 -8.59 -27.48
N LYS A 550 0.48 -8.53 -28.78
CA LYS A 550 1.45 -8.72 -29.87
C LYS A 550 1.07 -7.80 -31.03
N PRO A 551 2.00 -7.11 -31.69
CA PRO A 551 1.65 -6.22 -32.82
C PRO A 551 1.28 -6.97 -34.11
N THR A 552 1.93 -8.11 -34.39
CA THR A 552 1.77 -8.86 -35.65
C THR A 552 2.29 -10.29 -35.50
N ASP A 553 1.75 -11.21 -36.31
CA ASP A 553 2.07 -12.64 -36.30
C ASP A 553 1.72 -13.29 -37.66
N GLU A 554 2.21 -14.51 -37.90
CA GLU A 554 1.81 -15.31 -39.05
C GLU A 554 0.31 -15.69 -39.02
N ASN A 555 -0.30 -15.75 -37.84
CA ASN A 555 -1.72 -16.03 -37.65
C ASN A 555 -2.61 -14.78 -37.72
N THR A 556 -2.05 -13.58 -37.55
CA THR A 556 -2.80 -12.30 -37.55
C THR A 556 -1.85 -11.17 -37.95
N ARG A 557 -2.06 -10.54 -39.11
CA ARG A 557 -1.13 -9.49 -39.59
C ARG A 557 -1.19 -8.22 -38.75
N PHE A 558 -2.37 -7.83 -38.26
CA PHE A 558 -2.56 -6.69 -37.37
C PHE A 558 -3.47 -7.08 -36.21
N PHE A 559 -2.94 -7.10 -35.00
CA PHE A 559 -3.74 -7.37 -33.80
C PHE A 559 -4.59 -6.17 -33.41
N THR A 560 -5.74 -6.42 -32.81
CA THR A 560 -6.63 -5.38 -32.28
C THR A 560 -5.95 -4.59 -31.15
N ILE A 561 -5.09 -5.26 -30.37
CA ILE A 561 -4.30 -4.67 -29.27
C ILE A 561 -2.81 -4.85 -29.59
N PRO A 562 -2.19 -3.93 -30.34
CA PRO A 562 -0.84 -4.15 -30.87
C PRO A 562 0.30 -3.59 -30.00
N THR A 563 0.00 -2.73 -29.02
CA THR A 563 1.00 -1.94 -28.26
C THR A 563 0.68 -1.88 -26.78
N THR A 564 1.68 -1.54 -25.95
CA THR A 564 1.51 -1.30 -24.51
C THR A 564 0.48 -0.20 -24.25
N GLY A 565 0.47 0.86 -25.06
CA GLY A 565 -0.49 1.95 -24.92
C GLY A 565 -1.95 1.51 -25.11
N MET A 566 -2.20 0.70 -26.15
CA MET A 566 -3.54 0.15 -26.40
C MET A 566 -3.94 -0.87 -25.33
N ALA A 567 -2.99 -1.68 -24.87
CA ALA A 567 -3.21 -2.65 -23.80
C ALA A 567 -3.56 -1.96 -22.47
N LEU A 568 -2.92 -0.82 -22.15
CA LEU A 568 -3.26 -0.01 -20.97
C LEU A 568 -4.62 0.69 -21.08
N LEU A 569 -5.05 1.05 -22.29
CA LEU A 569 -6.42 1.52 -22.50
C LEU A 569 -7.41 0.38 -22.21
N LEU A 570 -7.13 -0.82 -22.75
CA LEU A 570 -7.96 -2.00 -22.48
C LEU A 570 -8.07 -2.33 -20.99
N THR A 571 -7.00 -2.25 -20.20
CA THR A 571 -7.11 -2.51 -18.76
C THR A 571 -8.01 -1.50 -18.04
N ARG A 572 -8.01 -0.23 -18.47
CA ARG A 572 -8.89 0.81 -17.93
C ARG A 572 -10.35 0.58 -18.33
N ASP A 573 -10.58 0.19 -19.58
CA ASP A 573 -11.92 -0.02 -20.11
C ASP A 573 -12.53 -1.32 -19.55
N VAL A 574 -11.76 -2.39 -19.37
CA VAL A 574 -12.23 -3.59 -18.63
C VAL A 574 -12.56 -3.21 -17.18
N GLY A 575 -11.70 -2.44 -16.51
CA GLY A 575 -12.01 -1.81 -15.22
C GLY A 575 -12.06 -2.75 -14.01
N LEU A 576 -11.53 -3.97 -14.13
CA LEU A 576 -11.48 -4.97 -13.06
C LEU A 576 -10.06 -5.18 -12.56
N ASP A 577 -9.90 -5.36 -11.24
CA ASP A 577 -8.59 -5.44 -10.59
C ASP A 577 -7.80 -6.70 -10.96
N ASN A 578 -8.51 -7.81 -11.18
CA ASN A 578 -7.95 -9.10 -11.58
C ASN A 578 -7.73 -9.24 -13.10
N PHE A 579 -7.92 -8.17 -13.88
CA PHE A 579 -7.46 -8.07 -15.26
C PHE A 579 -6.17 -7.23 -15.36
N GLY A 580 -5.15 -7.76 -16.02
CA GLY A 580 -3.84 -7.12 -16.18
C GLY A 580 -3.17 -7.50 -17.50
N LEU A 581 -1.84 -7.36 -17.54
CA LEU A 581 -1.02 -7.56 -18.73
C LEU A 581 0.17 -8.47 -18.41
N THR A 582 0.53 -9.28 -19.40
CA THR A 582 1.79 -10.01 -19.47
C THR A 582 2.63 -9.38 -20.57
N LEU A 583 3.81 -8.85 -20.22
CA LEU A 583 4.68 -8.18 -21.18
C LEU A 583 5.74 -9.11 -21.73
N ASP A 584 5.75 -9.30 -23.05
CA ASP A 584 6.80 -10.02 -23.77
C ASP A 584 7.85 -9.04 -24.32
N PHE A 585 9.12 -9.32 -24.05
CA PHE A 585 10.25 -8.47 -24.45
C PHE A 585 10.34 -8.30 -25.98
N GLY A 586 10.24 -9.39 -26.72
CA GLY A 586 10.27 -9.41 -28.18
C GLY A 586 9.08 -8.69 -28.79
N HIS A 587 7.88 -8.82 -28.21
CA HIS A 587 6.68 -8.13 -28.68
C HIS A 587 6.79 -6.61 -28.54
N MET A 588 7.37 -6.12 -27.43
CA MET A 588 7.63 -4.68 -27.24
C MET A 588 8.64 -4.16 -28.27
N ILE A 589 9.72 -4.90 -28.54
CA ILE A 589 10.69 -4.53 -29.59
C ILE A 589 10.00 -4.53 -30.97
N MET A 590 9.19 -5.55 -31.26
CA MET A 590 8.46 -5.66 -32.52
C MET A 590 7.47 -4.51 -32.73
N ALA A 591 6.90 -3.99 -31.65
CA ALA A 591 6.01 -2.83 -31.65
C ALA A 591 6.76 -1.50 -31.82
N GLY A 592 8.10 -1.52 -31.82
CA GLY A 592 8.94 -0.32 -31.87
C GLY A 592 8.99 0.46 -30.55
N GLU A 593 8.70 -0.20 -29.42
CA GLU A 593 8.69 0.40 -28.10
C GLU A 593 10.07 0.31 -27.43
N ASN A 594 10.31 1.16 -26.42
CA ASN A 594 11.37 0.89 -25.45
C ASN A 594 10.79 -0.06 -24.37
N PRO A 595 11.30 -1.31 -24.24
CA PRO A 595 10.76 -2.27 -23.28
C PRO A 595 10.78 -1.80 -21.82
N GLY A 596 11.82 -1.06 -21.41
CA GLY A 596 11.94 -0.52 -20.05
C GLY A 596 10.85 0.52 -19.75
N GLN A 597 10.55 1.40 -20.72
CA GLN A 597 9.46 2.37 -20.62
C GLN A 597 8.10 1.67 -20.54
N SER A 598 7.86 0.66 -21.36
CA SER A 598 6.62 -0.12 -21.35
C SER A 598 6.41 -0.83 -20.01
N VAL A 599 7.44 -1.50 -19.48
CA VAL A 599 7.43 -2.09 -18.14
C VAL A 599 7.12 -1.06 -17.06
N ALA A 600 7.80 0.10 -17.07
CA ALA A 600 7.57 1.17 -16.11
C ALA A 600 6.12 1.72 -16.16
N ALA A 601 5.55 1.84 -17.36
CA ALA A 601 4.19 2.32 -17.57
C ALA A 601 3.14 1.36 -17.00
N VAL A 602 3.30 0.05 -17.23
CA VAL A 602 2.34 -0.96 -16.74
C VAL A 602 2.45 -1.18 -15.23
N LEU A 603 3.68 -1.18 -14.69
CA LEU A 603 3.91 -1.23 -13.24
C LEU A 603 3.25 -0.05 -12.51
N ARG A 604 3.30 1.15 -13.09
CA ARG A 604 2.69 2.35 -12.51
C ARG A 604 1.18 2.20 -12.29
N GLU A 605 0.50 1.43 -13.14
CA GLU A 605 -0.95 1.21 -13.06
C GLU A 605 -1.30 -0.06 -12.24
N ASN A 606 -0.31 -0.74 -11.64
CA ASN A 606 -0.47 -2.03 -10.96
C ASN A 606 -1.11 -3.12 -11.83
N LYS A 607 -0.86 -3.07 -13.15
CA LYS A 607 -1.43 -4.00 -14.13
C LYS A 607 -0.43 -5.01 -14.69
N LEU A 608 0.80 -5.10 -14.17
CA LEU A 608 1.80 -6.06 -14.64
C LEU A 608 1.70 -7.35 -13.83
N PHE A 609 1.14 -8.41 -14.44
CA PHE A 609 0.97 -9.71 -13.78
C PHE A 609 2.11 -10.67 -14.12
N GLY A 610 2.50 -10.73 -15.40
CA GLY A 610 3.57 -11.59 -15.88
C GLY A 610 4.57 -10.85 -16.77
N VAL A 611 5.75 -11.47 -16.95
CA VAL A 611 6.73 -11.06 -17.96
C VAL A 611 7.25 -12.28 -18.72
N GLN A 612 7.37 -12.14 -20.02
CA GLN A 612 7.99 -13.13 -20.90
C GLN A 612 9.30 -12.55 -21.43
N LEU A 613 10.40 -13.21 -21.10
CA LEU A 613 11.75 -12.79 -21.40
C LEU A 613 12.33 -13.61 -22.54
N ASN A 614 12.70 -12.90 -23.60
CA ASN A 614 13.43 -13.38 -24.75
C ASN A 614 14.21 -12.22 -25.34
N ASP A 615 14.88 -12.42 -26.46
CA ASP A 615 15.55 -11.35 -27.20
C ASP A 615 15.35 -11.54 -28.71
N GLY A 616 15.64 -10.51 -29.48
CA GLY A 616 15.46 -10.53 -30.92
C GLY A 616 16.07 -9.33 -31.62
N TYR A 617 16.28 -9.48 -32.92
CA TYR A 617 16.64 -8.35 -33.77
C TYR A 617 15.38 -7.55 -34.07
N SER A 618 15.48 -6.22 -34.02
CA SER A 618 14.39 -5.33 -34.43
C SER A 618 14.12 -5.47 -35.93
N ARG A 619 13.24 -6.41 -36.29
CA ARG A 619 12.75 -6.65 -37.64
C ARG A 619 11.23 -6.62 -37.61
N TYR A 620 10.64 -5.95 -38.59
CA TYR A 620 9.19 -5.91 -38.71
C TYR A 620 8.65 -7.34 -38.86
N ALA A 621 7.71 -7.70 -37.98
CA ALA A 621 7.04 -9.00 -37.97
C ALA A 621 7.92 -10.24 -37.74
N ALA A 622 9.06 -10.11 -37.06
CA ALA A 622 9.86 -11.25 -36.63
C ALA A 622 9.86 -11.41 -35.11
N GLU A 623 9.41 -12.57 -34.64
CA GLU A 623 9.66 -13.05 -33.28
C GLU A 623 10.80 -14.06 -33.35
N ASP A 624 11.95 -13.73 -32.77
CA ASP A 624 13.12 -14.60 -32.84
C ASP A 624 13.18 -15.60 -31.68
N GLY A 625 12.67 -15.23 -30.50
CA GLY A 625 12.73 -16.04 -29.29
C GLY A 625 14.16 -16.38 -28.85
N LEU A 626 15.12 -15.45 -28.96
CA LEU A 626 16.52 -15.69 -28.57
C LEU A 626 16.70 -15.59 -27.05
N GLU A 627 17.87 -16.04 -26.56
CA GLU A 627 18.27 -15.92 -25.15
C GLU A 627 18.21 -14.45 -24.69
N PHE A 628 17.61 -14.20 -23.52
CA PHE A 628 17.37 -12.86 -22.98
C PHE A 628 18.69 -12.09 -22.79
N GLY A 629 18.77 -10.88 -23.37
CA GLY A 629 19.94 -10.01 -23.27
C GLY A 629 21.11 -10.39 -24.17
N SER A 630 20.96 -11.37 -25.07
CA SER A 630 22.00 -11.79 -26.01
C SER A 630 22.23 -10.81 -27.17
N VAL A 631 21.17 -10.10 -27.60
CA VAL A 631 21.21 -9.13 -28.70
C VAL A 631 21.14 -7.70 -28.15
N ASN A 632 20.27 -7.48 -27.16
CA ASN A 632 19.97 -6.16 -26.61
C ASN A 632 20.30 -6.04 -25.10
N PRO A 633 21.57 -6.25 -24.69
CA PRO A 633 21.94 -6.38 -23.28
C PRO A 633 21.67 -5.12 -22.44
N LYS A 634 21.74 -3.92 -23.03
CA LYS A 634 21.41 -2.67 -22.32
C LYS A 634 19.91 -2.50 -22.10
N MET A 635 19.08 -2.90 -23.06
CA MET A 635 17.61 -2.88 -22.88
C MET A 635 17.16 -3.96 -21.91
N ALA A 636 17.80 -5.14 -21.93
CA ALA A 636 17.57 -6.17 -20.93
C ALA A 636 17.91 -5.67 -19.51
N LEU A 637 19.06 -5.00 -19.33
CA LEU A 637 19.41 -4.35 -18.05
C LEU A 637 18.36 -3.30 -17.64
N GLU A 638 17.90 -2.46 -18.57
CA GLU A 638 16.88 -1.45 -18.29
C GLU A 638 15.54 -2.07 -17.87
N VAL A 639 15.10 -3.15 -18.52
CA VAL A 639 13.91 -3.91 -18.13
C VAL A 639 14.05 -4.48 -16.73
N ILE A 640 15.17 -5.16 -16.44
CA ILE A 640 15.41 -5.71 -15.10
C ILE A 640 15.47 -4.60 -14.04
N PHE A 641 16.07 -3.45 -14.35
CA PHE A 641 16.08 -2.28 -13.48
C PHE A 641 14.66 -1.82 -13.15
N TRP A 642 13.79 -1.66 -14.16
CA TRP A 642 12.40 -1.24 -13.92
C TRP A 642 11.56 -2.29 -13.22
N LEU A 643 11.74 -3.59 -13.49
CA LEU A 643 11.06 -4.67 -12.78
C LEU A 643 11.45 -4.70 -11.30
N ARG A 644 12.74 -4.57 -11.00
CA ARG A 644 13.26 -4.51 -9.62
C ARG A 644 12.79 -3.25 -8.90
N LYS A 645 12.97 -2.08 -9.54
CA LYS A 645 12.51 -0.78 -9.02
C LYS A 645 10.99 -0.72 -8.84
N GLY A 646 10.23 -1.38 -9.70
CA GLY A 646 8.78 -1.55 -9.61
C GLY A 646 8.36 -2.53 -8.52
N GLY A 647 9.23 -3.48 -8.17
CA GLY A 647 8.96 -4.51 -7.17
C GLY A 647 8.06 -5.60 -7.72
N PHE A 648 8.28 -5.98 -8.98
CA PHE A 648 7.58 -7.08 -9.63
C PHE A 648 7.74 -8.37 -8.80
N LYS A 649 6.63 -9.09 -8.58
CA LYS A 649 6.54 -10.30 -7.73
C LYS A 649 6.12 -11.57 -8.50
N GLY A 650 5.84 -11.47 -9.80
CA GLY A 650 5.59 -12.63 -10.63
C GLY A 650 6.87 -13.41 -10.92
N HIS A 651 6.76 -14.50 -11.69
CA HIS A 651 7.92 -15.22 -12.20
C HIS A 651 8.38 -14.65 -13.54
N PHE A 652 9.67 -14.84 -13.83
CA PHE A 652 10.24 -14.58 -15.15
C PHE A 652 10.05 -15.83 -16.00
N TYR A 653 9.22 -15.75 -17.03
CA TYR A 653 9.02 -16.83 -17.97
C TYR A 653 9.91 -16.66 -19.20
N PHE A 654 10.72 -17.66 -19.55
CA PHE A 654 11.52 -17.62 -20.77
C PHE A 654 10.72 -18.17 -21.96
N ASP A 655 10.08 -17.28 -22.73
CA ASP A 655 9.44 -17.65 -24.01
C ASP A 655 10.45 -17.61 -25.16
N THR A 656 11.36 -18.57 -25.13
CA THR A 656 12.48 -18.68 -26.09
C THR A 656 12.34 -19.91 -26.98
N PHE A 657 12.96 -19.83 -28.17
CA PHE A 657 12.95 -20.83 -29.23
C PHE A 657 14.38 -21.35 -29.48
N PRO A 658 14.93 -22.23 -28.62
CA PRO A 658 16.32 -22.70 -28.69
C PRO A 658 16.57 -23.71 -29.84
N LEU A 659 16.30 -23.34 -31.09
CA LEU A 659 16.36 -24.24 -32.26
C LEU A 659 17.72 -24.90 -32.50
N LYS A 660 18.80 -24.28 -32.01
CA LYS A 660 20.19 -24.76 -32.18
C LYS A 660 20.90 -25.03 -30.86
N LEU A 661 20.19 -24.93 -29.74
CA LEU A 661 20.74 -25.04 -28.39
C LEU A 661 20.01 -26.14 -27.62
N ASP A 662 20.68 -26.72 -26.64
CA ASP A 662 19.99 -27.58 -25.68
C ASP A 662 19.05 -26.72 -24.82
N PRO A 663 17.72 -26.94 -24.84
CA PRO A 663 16.76 -26.11 -24.13
C PRO A 663 16.98 -26.07 -22.62
N VAL A 664 17.53 -27.15 -22.03
CA VAL A 664 17.84 -27.19 -20.59
C VAL A 664 18.94 -26.18 -20.27
N LYS A 665 20.03 -26.22 -21.02
CA LYS A 665 21.18 -25.33 -20.83
C LYS A 665 20.86 -23.89 -21.19
N GLU A 666 19.97 -23.69 -22.16
CA GLU A 666 19.49 -22.37 -22.55
C GLU A 666 18.68 -21.72 -21.42
N ALA A 667 17.75 -22.45 -20.81
CA ALA A 667 17.02 -21.98 -19.65
C ALA A 667 17.95 -21.66 -18.47
N GLU A 668 18.92 -22.53 -18.17
CA GLU A 668 19.94 -22.27 -17.14
C GLU A 668 20.72 -20.96 -17.41
N ARG A 669 21.14 -20.71 -18.66
CA ARG A 669 21.84 -19.47 -19.04
C ARG A 669 20.94 -18.23 -18.89
N ASN A 670 19.65 -18.33 -19.22
CA ASN A 670 18.72 -17.23 -19.03
C ASN A 670 18.52 -16.92 -17.53
N ILE A 671 18.39 -17.94 -16.68
CA ILE A 671 18.31 -17.77 -15.21
C ILE A 671 19.57 -17.06 -14.70
N GLU A 672 20.75 -17.53 -15.11
CA GLU A 672 22.03 -16.91 -14.76
C GLU A 672 22.10 -15.45 -15.22
N THR A 673 21.61 -15.17 -16.43
CA THR A 673 21.59 -13.83 -17.01
C THR A 673 20.68 -12.89 -16.22
N VAL A 674 19.45 -13.31 -15.91
CA VAL A 674 18.53 -12.50 -15.09
C VAL A 674 19.15 -12.25 -13.71
N LYS A 675 19.70 -13.27 -13.04
CA LYS A 675 20.36 -13.11 -11.73
C LYS A 675 21.54 -12.13 -11.79
N LYS A 676 22.34 -12.20 -12.87
CA LYS A 676 23.47 -11.28 -13.09
C LYS A 676 22.97 -9.85 -13.28
N LEU A 677 22.00 -9.63 -14.17
CA LEU A 677 21.42 -8.31 -14.42
C LEU A 677 20.73 -7.75 -13.16
N TRP A 678 20.01 -8.59 -12.42
CA TRP A 678 19.35 -8.22 -11.17
C TRP A 678 20.35 -7.71 -10.13
N LYS A 679 21.51 -8.38 -10.00
CA LYS A 679 22.61 -7.94 -9.14
C LYS A 679 23.27 -6.65 -9.65
N MET A 680 23.46 -6.52 -10.96
CA MET A 680 24.01 -5.30 -11.57
C MET A 680 23.12 -4.08 -11.28
N CYS A 681 21.80 -4.25 -11.31
CA CYS A 681 20.85 -3.18 -10.99
C CYS A 681 20.96 -2.68 -9.53
N GLU A 682 21.47 -3.47 -8.59
CA GLU A 682 21.68 -3.02 -7.20
C GLU A 682 22.62 -1.81 -7.11
N GLU A 683 23.60 -1.75 -7.99
CA GLU A 683 24.54 -0.61 -8.07
C GLU A 683 23.94 0.61 -8.79
N LEU A 684 22.86 0.40 -9.54
CA LEU A 684 22.16 1.43 -10.29
C LEU A 684 21.00 2.04 -9.49
N GLU A 685 20.68 1.51 -8.32
CA GLU A 685 19.60 1.96 -7.44
C GLU A 685 20.13 2.79 -6.25
N GLY A 686 19.25 3.58 -5.64
CA GLY A 686 19.52 4.29 -4.38
C GLY A 686 20.09 5.71 -4.52
N GLU A 687 20.55 6.30 -3.42
CA GLU A 687 20.95 7.73 -3.36
C GLU A 687 22.15 8.07 -4.26
N SER A 688 22.94 7.08 -4.65
CA SER A 688 24.06 7.21 -5.58
C SER A 688 23.80 6.53 -6.93
N GLY A 689 22.61 5.97 -7.15
CA GLY A 689 22.18 5.26 -8.35
C GLY A 689 21.83 6.20 -9.52
N LEU A 690 21.10 5.69 -10.50
CA LEU A 690 20.63 6.45 -11.66
C LEU A 690 19.71 7.61 -11.24
N GLU A 691 18.95 7.45 -10.15
CA GLU A 691 18.03 8.48 -9.65
C GLU A 691 18.72 9.79 -9.27
N SER A 692 19.97 9.70 -8.81
CA SER A 692 20.77 10.86 -8.40
C SER A 692 21.22 11.73 -9.57
N VAL A 693 21.19 11.18 -10.80
CA VAL A 693 21.73 11.81 -12.00
C VAL A 693 20.72 11.85 -13.16
N TRP A 694 19.45 11.52 -12.92
CA TRP A 694 18.43 11.64 -13.95
C TRP A 694 18.32 13.07 -14.49
N GLY A 695 18.20 13.18 -15.81
CA GLY A 695 18.31 14.46 -16.53
C GLY A 695 19.74 14.85 -16.92
N ASP A 696 20.76 14.22 -16.31
CA ASP A 696 22.16 14.31 -16.73
C ASP A 696 22.51 13.06 -17.57
N TRP A 697 22.31 13.18 -18.88
CA TRP A 697 22.41 12.08 -19.84
C TRP A 697 23.80 11.42 -19.86
N GLU A 698 24.86 12.21 -19.78
CA GLU A 698 26.24 11.70 -19.80
C GLU A 698 26.54 10.90 -18.53
N LYS A 699 26.15 11.40 -17.35
CA LYS A 699 26.34 10.65 -16.10
C LYS A 699 25.50 9.38 -16.03
N CYS A 700 24.27 9.41 -16.56
CA CYS A 700 23.45 8.20 -16.67
C CYS A 700 24.16 7.16 -17.54
N LYS A 701 24.67 7.57 -18.70
CA LYS A 701 25.41 6.70 -19.62
C LYS A 701 26.67 6.14 -18.97
N GLU A 702 27.46 6.99 -18.31
CA GLU A 702 28.68 6.58 -17.62
C GLU A 702 28.40 5.51 -16.55
N LYS A 703 27.35 5.69 -15.74
CA LYS A 703 26.97 4.70 -14.71
C LYS A 703 26.54 3.37 -15.33
N ILE A 704 25.70 3.40 -16.36
CA ILE A 704 25.25 2.19 -17.05
C ILE A 704 26.44 1.45 -17.67
N ASP A 705 27.29 2.17 -18.42
CA ASP A 705 28.46 1.59 -19.07
C ASP A 705 29.45 1.03 -18.02
N LYS A 706 29.64 1.73 -16.89
CA LYS A 706 30.48 1.25 -15.79
C LYS A 706 30.00 -0.06 -15.18
N VAL A 707 28.68 -0.24 -15.04
CA VAL A 707 28.12 -1.49 -14.52
C VAL A 707 28.18 -2.60 -15.58
N MET A 708 27.90 -2.28 -16.83
CA MET A 708 27.87 -3.24 -17.94
C MET A 708 29.24 -3.81 -18.33
N PHE A 709 30.31 -3.01 -18.22
CA PHE A 709 31.66 -3.37 -18.69
C PHE A 709 32.67 -3.69 -17.56
N ARG A 710 32.18 -3.88 -16.33
CA ARG A 710 32.95 -4.50 -15.24
C ARG A 710 32.96 -6.01 -15.39
#